data_AF-A0A949YHF8-F1
#
_entry.id   AF-A0A949YHF8-F1
#
_cell.length_a   1.000
_cell.length_b   1.000
_cell.length_c   1.000
_cell.angle_alpha   90.00
_cell.angle_beta   90.00
_cell.angle_gamma   90.00
#
_symmetry.space_group_name_H-M   'P 1'
#
loop_
_entity.id
_entity.type
_entity.pdbx_description
1 polymer ?
#
loop_
_entity_poly.entity_id
_entity_poly.type
_entity_poly.pdbx_seq_one_letter_code
_entity_poly.pdbx_strand_id
1 'polypeptide(L)'
;MVHSPAPATLELGDRFEVFPVDSTERLKLPRVLGPAGFPIERIEDPAGRLLEVKLDPVEHSTVVPGLGRGVTDPASTFWMEYQGSGRFRLIVEPVVVPPGNGEQITEQGVHIEFDSQDRSVVLSESSFSAGLRDFELALEAARLATHAGFDRLIALPLVRELELLEHQIRTVKTVLRRFRGRAMLCDEVGLGKTIEAGLVLSELMIRGLVRSVLVLVPPSLIEQWQGEMRRKFAIELISHDSSSFREQGTRAWTEFDRVIASIHTAKREPHRSAIQARKWDMVIVDEAHHLRNRNTQAWKFASEVQKQFILLLTATPVQNNLEELYNLVTLLEPGLLSTSRQFLRHFVDKRDKLTPRNVNELHGLLAEVMIRNRRSTVGLQFTRRWAKTERIALSPAEQSLYQDVTAFVRGHLRASKETAALSRMALVMLQMAMGSSSQAAAGTLGKMTEHPKLGMAERQRLEDLADRASAQRENAKAQRLLDLVGEYRDKMVIFTQFRATQEMLRVRLAEAGHDIAVFHGGLTRLEKESAIEQFRGSARLLLCTEAGSEGRNLQFAHAVCNFDLPWNPMKIEQRIGRLSRIGQTHDVHVFNLVAVGTVEAAVLHLLEAKLNMFELVIGEVDMILGNLEEEREFQDVVADLWAESADTDDFARRIDDLGERLLAAKRAYFEQRALDDQLFGNRFAPDQ
;
A
#
# COMPACT_ATOMS: atom_id res chain seq x y z
N MET A 1 -15.96 3.77 -24.03
CA MET A 1 -16.61 4.67 -25.01
C MET A 1 -15.90 6.00 -24.92
N VAL A 2 -15.17 6.39 -25.97
CA VAL A 2 -14.50 7.70 -26.03
C VAL A 2 -15.53 8.68 -26.55
N HIS A 3 -15.87 9.70 -25.76
CA HIS A 3 -16.70 10.81 -26.21
C HIS A 3 -15.96 11.54 -27.35
N SER A 4 -16.55 11.56 -28.55
CA SER A 4 -16.15 12.54 -29.57
C SER A 4 -16.47 13.93 -29.04
N PRO A 5 -15.54 14.91 -29.10
CA PRO A 5 -15.87 16.29 -28.77
C PRO A 5 -16.88 16.83 -29.80
N ALA A 6 -17.84 17.61 -29.32
CA ALA A 6 -18.79 18.33 -30.16
C ALA A 6 -18.07 19.24 -31.18
N PRO A 7 -18.66 19.55 -32.35
CA PRO A 7 -18.08 20.52 -33.27
C PRO A 7 -17.94 21.87 -32.56
N ALA A 8 -16.74 22.47 -32.64
CA ALA A 8 -16.44 23.74 -32.01
C ALA A 8 -17.46 24.81 -32.44
N THR A 9 -17.89 25.68 -31.54
CA THR A 9 -18.69 26.88 -31.86
C THR A 9 -17.78 28.10 -31.83
N LEU A 10 -17.85 28.98 -32.84
CA LEU A 10 -17.08 30.23 -32.84
C LEU A 10 -17.59 31.21 -31.80
N GLU A 11 -16.68 31.78 -31.02
CA GLU A 11 -16.93 32.88 -30.10
C GLU A 11 -16.45 34.22 -30.68
N LEU A 12 -17.08 35.32 -30.27
CA LEU A 12 -16.69 36.67 -30.67
C LEU A 12 -15.22 36.92 -30.30
N GLY A 13 -14.41 37.32 -31.28
CA GLY A 13 -12.98 37.57 -31.09
C GLY A 13 -12.08 36.38 -31.44
N ASP A 14 -12.62 35.21 -31.81
CA ASP A 14 -11.81 34.10 -32.32
C ASP A 14 -11.02 34.52 -33.55
N ARG A 15 -9.71 34.23 -33.56
CA ARG A 15 -8.79 34.62 -34.63
C ARG A 15 -8.28 33.42 -35.40
N PHE A 16 -8.29 33.54 -36.72
CA PHE A 16 -7.79 32.55 -37.66
C PHE A 16 -6.64 33.13 -38.47
N GLU A 17 -5.46 32.53 -38.39
CA GLU A 17 -4.34 32.96 -39.20
C GLU A 17 -4.62 32.67 -40.68
N VAL A 18 -4.35 33.65 -41.54
CA VAL A 18 -4.54 33.56 -43.00
C VAL A 18 -3.25 33.96 -43.70
N PHE A 19 -2.99 33.37 -44.86
CA PHE A 19 -1.70 33.53 -45.54
C PHE A 19 -1.87 34.20 -46.90
N PRO A 20 -1.14 35.28 -47.23
CA PRO A 20 -1.16 35.84 -48.57
C PRO A 20 -0.60 34.82 -49.58
N VAL A 21 -1.31 34.60 -50.69
CA VAL A 21 -0.93 33.61 -51.72
C VAL A 21 -0.03 34.23 -52.79
N ASP A 22 -0.22 35.52 -53.08
CA ASP A 22 0.51 36.27 -54.09
C ASP A 22 0.62 37.77 -53.70
N SER A 23 1.41 38.55 -54.44
CA SER A 23 1.53 40.01 -54.26
C SER A 23 0.27 40.80 -54.67
N THR A 24 -0.84 40.09 -54.90
CA THR A 24 -2.02 40.59 -55.61
C THR A 24 -3.30 40.09 -54.93
N GLU A 25 -3.56 40.62 -53.73
CA GLU A 25 -4.90 40.69 -53.15
C GLU A 25 -5.59 39.35 -52.81
N ARG A 26 -4.87 38.22 -52.72
CA ARG A 26 -5.47 36.91 -52.32
C ARG A 26 -4.94 36.39 -50.98
N LEU A 27 -5.86 35.98 -50.10
CA LEU A 27 -5.56 35.32 -48.83
C LEU A 27 -6.03 33.86 -48.86
N LYS A 28 -5.15 32.93 -48.48
CA LYS A 28 -5.46 31.53 -48.22
C LYS A 28 -6.13 31.39 -46.87
N LEU A 29 -7.25 30.67 -46.86
CA LEU A 29 -8.07 30.46 -45.68
C LEU A 29 -7.81 29.07 -45.08
N PRO A 30 -7.79 28.95 -43.74
CA PRO A 30 -7.89 27.66 -43.06
C PRO A 30 -9.15 26.91 -43.50
N ARG A 31 -9.07 25.58 -43.60
CA ARG A 31 -10.22 24.72 -44.00
C ARG A 31 -11.46 24.85 -43.10
N VAL A 32 -11.28 25.35 -41.89
CA VAL A 32 -12.36 25.62 -40.94
C VAL A 32 -13.17 26.86 -41.32
N LEU A 33 -12.65 27.74 -42.18
CA LEU A 33 -13.35 28.90 -42.72
C LEU A 33 -13.74 28.68 -44.19
N GLY A 34 -14.98 29.03 -44.55
CA GLY A 34 -15.52 28.85 -45.89
C GLY A 34 -16.74 27.92 -45.94
N PRO A 35 -17.19 27.51 -47.14
CA PRO A 35 -18.49 26.86 -47.33
C PRO A 35 -18.64 25.50 -46.62
N ALA A 36 -17.54 24.79 -46.38
CA ALA A 36 -17.52 23.49 -45.70
C ALA A 36 -17.26 23.59 -44.18
N GLY A 37 -16.98 24.80 -43.68
CA GLY A 37 -16.73 25.11 -42.28
C GLY A 37 -17.64 26.26 -41.82
N PHE A 38 -17.06 27.29 -41.20
CA PHE A 38 -17.79 28.51 -40.87
C PHE A 38 -17.89 29.43 -42.09
N PRO A 39 -19.09 29.75 -42.57
CA PRO A 39 -19.26 30.59 -43.74
C PRO A 39 -18.76 32.01 -43.47
N ILE A 40 -18.00 32.55 -44.42
CA ILE A 40 -17.59 33.96 -44.43
C ILE A 40 -18.57 34.70 -45.33
N GLU A 41 -19.39 35.55 -44.74
CA GLU A 41 -20.36 36.38 -45.47
C GLU A 41 -19.79 37.76 -45.79
N ARG A 42 -19.00 38.34 -44.88
CA ARG A 42 -18.40 39.68 -45.03
C ARG A 42 -17.04 39.76 -44.37
N ILE A 43 -16.12 40.49 -44.99
CA ILE A 43 -14.82 40.81 -44.41
C ILE A 43 -14.70 42.33 -44.26
N GLU A 44 -14.29 42.81 -43.10
CA GLU A 44 -13.86 44.20 -42.87
C GLU A 44 -12.34 44.28 -43.03
N ASP A 45 -11.83 45.28 -43.74
CA ASP A 45 -10.40 45.56 -43.79
C ASP A 45 -9.89 46.19 -42.46
N PRO A 46 -8.57 46.34 -42.27
CA PRO A 46 -8.03 46.96 -41.05
C PRO A 46 -8.50 48.41 -40.80
N ALA A 47 -9.00 49.11 -41.83
CA ALA A 47 -9.58 50.45 -41.74
C ALA A 47 -11.10 50.43 -41.49
N GLY A 48 -11.70 49.25 -41.31
CA GLY A 48 -13.12 49.05 -41.05
C GLY A 48 -14.01 49.12 -42.30
N ARG A 49 -13.43 49.09 -43.50
CA ARG A 49 -14.18 49.09 -44.77
C ARG A 49 -14.62 47.67 -45.11
N LEU A 50 -15.90 47.51 -45.46
CA LEU A 50 -16.44 46.23 -45.93
C LEU A 50 -15.88 45.88 -47.32
N LEU A 51 -15.37 44.66 -47.43
CA LEU A 51 -14.82 44.07 -48.64
C LEU A 51 -15.77 43.02 -49.22
N GLU A 52 -15.81 42.95 -50.55
CA GLU A 52 -16.58 41.93 -51.27
C GLU A 52 -15.86 40.58 -51.20
N VAL A 53 -16.53 39.56 -50.65
CA VAL A 53 -15.94 38.23 -50.45
C VAL A 53 -16.15 37.38 -51.70
N LYS A 54 -15.08 37.10 -52.43
CA LYS A 54 -15.07 36.10 -53.52
C LYS A 54 -14.23 34.90 -53.11
N LEU A 55 -14.90 33.87 -52.60
CA LEU A 55 -14.28 32.60 -52.22
C LEU A 55 -14.02 31.75 -53.46
N ASP A 56 -12.77 31.34 -53.63
CA ASP A 56 -12.39 30.29 -54.56
C ASP A 56 -12.46 28.94 -53.81
N PRO A 57 -13.48 28.11 -54.08
CA PRO A 57 -13.68 26.86 -53.33
C PRO A 57 -12.60 25.83 -53.63
N VAL A 58 -11.92 25.91 -54.78
CA VAL A 58 -10.87 24.96 -55.21
C VAL A 58 -9.56 25.28 -54.50
N GLU A 59 -9.16 26.55 -54.49
CA GLU A 59 -7.89 26.99 -53.87
C GLU A 59 -8.03 27.34 -52.38
N HIS A 60 -9.26 27.35 -51.84
CA HIS A 60 -9.56 27.78 -50.47
C HIS A 60 -8.96 29.16 -50.15
N SER A 61 -9.21 30.10 -51.04
CA SER A 61 -8.71 31.48 -50.92
C SER A 61 -9.84 32.48 -51.11
N THR A 62 -9.65 33.69 -50.59
CA THR A 62 -10.53 34.83 -50.85
C THR A 62 -9.74 36.01 -51.41
N VAL A 63 -10.35 36.72 -52.36
CA VAL A 63 -9.81 37.98 -52.87
C VAL A 63 -10.21 39.11 -51.91
N VAL A 64 -9.26 39.97 -51.56
CA VAL A 64 -9.35 41.10 -50.62
C VAL A 64 -8.84 42.35 -51.36
N PRO A 65 -9.69 43.02 -52.16
CA PRO A 65 -9.26 44.13 -53.00
C PRO A 65 -8.74 45.32 -52.18
N GLY A 66 -7.61 45.91 -52.57
CA GLY A 66 -7.02 47.05 -51.86
C GLY A 66 -6.03 46.70 -50.74
N LEU A 67 -5.66 45.42 -50.59
CA LEU A 67 -4.51 44.95 -49.80
C LEU A 67 -3.18 45.36 -50.50
N GLY A 68 -2.99 46.67 -50.74
CA GLY A 68 -1.97 47.21 -51.63
C GLY A 68 -0.52 46.88 -51.23
N ARG A 69 0.41 47.14 -52.16
CA ARG A 69 1.88 46.90 -52.06
C ARG A 69 2.60 47.45 -50.81
N GLY A 70 1.90 48.17 -49.93
CA GLY A 70 2.44 48.74 -48.68
C GLY A 70 2.05 47.98 -47.40
N VAL A 71 1.17 46.97 -47.46
CA VAL A 71 0.75 46.14 -46.30
C VAL A 71 1.50 44.79 -46.28
N THR A 72 2.19 44.47 -47.37
CA THR A 72 2.96 43.23 -47.55
C THR A 72 4.41 43.42 -47.11
N ASP A 73 4.65 43.78 -45.85
CA ASP A 73 5.93 43.36 -45.27
C ASP A 73 5.83 41.83 -45.18
N PRO A 74 6.70 41.05 -45.86
CA PRO A 74 6.65 39.58 -45.81
C PRO A 74 6.75 39.02 -44.39
N ALA A 75 7.14 39.86 -43.42
CA ALA A 75 7.11 39.51 -42.01
C ALA A 75 5.77 39.79 -41.29
N SER A 76 4.71 40.34 -41.89
CA SER A 76 3.47 40.60 -41.15
C SER A 76 2.58 39.35 -41.04
N THR A 77 1.94 39.15 -39.88
CA THR A 77 0.95 38.09 -39.67
C THR A 77 -0.46 38.62 -39.93
N PHE A 78 -1.24 37.89 -40.72
CA PHE A 78 -2.61 38.27 -41.07
C PHE A 78 -3.61 37.37 -40.32
N TRP A 79 -4.60 37.99 -39.68
CA TRP A 79 -5.62 37.31 -38.91
C TRP A 79 -7.02 37.66 -39.41
N MET A 80 -7.91 36.67 -39.44
CA MET A 80 -9.35 36.88 -39.54
C MET A 80 -9.99 36.73 -38.16
N GLU A 81 -10.45 37.84 -37.59
CA GLU A 81 -11.13 37.87 -36.29
C GLU A 81 -12.65 37.81 -36.47
N TYR A 82 -13.30 36.83 -35.84
CA TYR A 82 -14.75 36.64 -35.94
C TYR A 82 -15.52 37.73 -35.18
N GLN A 83 -16.38 38.45 -35.89
CA GLN A 83 -17.22 39.54 -35.36
C GLN A 83 -18.70 39.11 -35.17
N GLY A 84 -18.99 37.81 -35.32
CA GLY A 84 -20.35 37.29 -35.23
C GLY A 84 -21.12 37.27 -36.56
N SER A 85 -22.01 36.28 -36.71
CA SER A 85 -22.93 36.13 -37.85
C SER A 85 -22.23 36.13 -39.21
N GLY A 86 -21.18 35.31 -39.36
CA GLY A 86 -20.43 35.19 -40.62
C GLY A 86 -19.57 36.40 -41.00
N ARG A 87 -19.44 37.40 -40.11
CA ARG A 87 -18.60 38.58 -40.31
C ARG A 87 -17.22 38.38 -39.70
N PHE A 88 -16.20 38.78 -40.44
CA PHE A 88 -14.82 38.73 -40.00
C PHE A 88 -14.14 40.08 -40.23
N ARG A 89 -13.18 40.43 -39.36
CA ARG A 89 -12.28 41.56 -39.56
C ARG A 89 -10.89 41.05 -39.87
N LEU A 90 -10.29 41.58 -40.93
CA LEU A 90 -8.87 41.36 -41.23
C LEU A 90 -8.03 42.25 -40.32
N ILE A 91 -7.18 41.62 -39.52
CA ILE A 91 -6.20 42.28 -38.66
C ILE A 91 -4.82 41.97 -39.23
N VAL A 92 -4.01 43.00 -39.42
CA VAL A 92 -2.61 42.85 -39.83
C VAL A 92 -1.75 43.25 -38.65
N GLU A 93 -1.08 42.27 -38.07
CA GLU A 93 -0.14 42.51 -36.98
C GLU A 93 1.27 42.54 -37.57
N PRO A 94 2.01 43.65 -37.42
CA PRO A 94 3.42 43.63 -37.78
C PRO A 94 4.13 42.60 -36.89
N VAL A 95 5.02 41.78 -37.45
CA VAL A 95 5.87 40.95 -36.59
C VAL A 95 6.59 41.87 -35.62
N VAL A 96 6.40 41.59 -34.33
CA VAL A 96 7.19 42.19 -33.27
C VAL A 96 8.61 41.72 -33.52
N VAL A 97 9.39 42.53 -34.21
CA VAL A 97 10.82 42.31 -34.34
C VAL A 97 11.36 42.36 -32.91
N PRO A 98 11.92 41.26 -32.36
CA PRO A 98 12.57 41.32 -31.07
C PRO A 98 13.61 42.45 -31.16
N PRO A 99 13.71 43.36 -30.18
CA PRO A 99 14.74 44.38 -30.21
C PRO A 99 16.08 43.68 -30.38
N GLY A 100 16.83 44.04 -31.41
CA GLY A 100 18.09 43.38 -31.74
C GLY A 100 19.01 43.35 -30.52
N ASN A 101 19.73 42.24 -30.34
CA ASN A 101 20.72 41.95 -29.28
C ASN A 101 20.51 42.72 -27.97
N GLY A 102 19.79 42.12 -27.02
CA GLY A 102 19.67 42.67 -25.68
C GLY A 102 19.05 41.69 -24.70
N GLU A 103 19.67 41.58 -23.53
CA GLU A 103 19.15 40.90 -22.35
C GLU A 103 17.83 41.59 -21.92
N GLN A 104 16.74 40.83 -21.84
CA GLN A 104 15.46 41.34 -21.33
C GLN A 104 15.19 40.81 -19.94
N ILE A 105 14.75 41.69 -19.05
CA ILE A 105 14.33 41.32 -17.71
C ILE A 105 12.81 41.28 -17.71
N THR A 106 12.21 40.10 -17.45
CA THR A 106 10.77 39.98 -17.29
C THR A 106 10.28 40.76 -16.07
N GLU A 107 8.99 41.05 -15.97
CA GLU A 107 8.38 41.69 -14.77
C GLU A 107 8.68 40.93 -13.46
N GLN A 108 9.08 39.66 -13.58
CA GLN A 108 9.44 38.76 -12.47
C GLN A 108 10.95 38.73 -12.19
N GLY A 109 11.75 39.57 -12.87
CA GLY A 109 13.20 39.66 -12.67
C GLY A 109 14.02 38.60 -13.41
N VAL A 110 13.44 37.89 -14.39
CA VAL A 110 14.16 36.85 -15.14
C VAL A 110 14.88 37.47 -16.33
N HIS A 111 16.19 37.27 -16.39
CA HIS A 111 17.03 37.70 -17.51
C HIS A 111 16.92 36.69 -18.67
N ILE A 112 16.51 37.16 -19.84
CA ILE A 112 16.36 36.40 -21.07
C ILE A 112 17.28 37.00 -22.12
N GLU A 113 18.32 36.26 -22.49
CA GLU A 113 19.23 36.61 -23.57
C GLU A 113 18.86 35.79 -24.81
N PHE A 114 18.52 36.46 -25.91
CA PHE A 114 18.21 35.79 -27.17
C PHE A 114 19.49 35.62 -28.00
N ASP A 115 19.89 34.37 -28.29
CA ASP A 115 20.93 34.12 -29.27
C ASP A 115 20.40 34.43 -30.67
N SER A 116 21.11 35.29 -31.38
CA SER A 116 20.85 35.61 -32.79
C SER A 116 20.80 34.38 -33.72
N GLN A 117 21.43 33.26 -33.33
CA GLN A 117 21.39 31.99 -34.07
C GLN A 117 20.05 31.24 -33.88
N ASP A 118 19.40 31.37 -32.73
CA ASP A 118 18.08 30.75 -32.46
C ASP A 118 16.97 31.36 -33.31
N ARG A 119 17.18 32.59 -33.79
CA ARG A 119 16.29 33.25 -34.76
C ARG A 119 16.12 32.41 -36.03
N SER A 120 17.16 31.71 -36.46
CA SER A 120 17.08 30.81 -37.63
C SER A 120 16.27 29.54 -37.35
N VAL A 121 16.21 29.09 -36.09
CA VAL A 121 15.45 27.92 -35.65
C VAL A 121 13.97 28.24 -35.57
N VAL A 122 13.61 29.39 -34.98
CA VAL A 122 12.21 29.85 -34.87
C VAL A 122 11.61 30.20 -36.24
N LEU A 123 12.41 30.78 -37.15
CA LEU A 123 11.98 31.12 -38.51
C LEU A 123 12.14 29.98 -39.51
N SER A 124 12.76 28.86 -39.13
CA SER A 124 12.73 27.67 -39.98
C SER A 124 11.30 27.17 -40.00
N GLU A 125 10.61 27.32 -41.12
CA GLU A 125 9.31 26.70 -41.39
C GLU A 125 9.46 25.17 -41.42
N SER A 126 9.68 24.59 -40.26
CA SER A 126 9.51 23.18 -40.02
C SER A 126 8.04 23.01 -39.69
N SER A 127 7.22 22.66 -40.68
CA SER A 127 5.84 22.26 -40.46
C SER A 127 5.84 20.97 -39.62
N PHE A 128 5.96 21.09 -38.30
CA PHE A 128 5.83 19.97 -37.39
C PHE A 128 4.35 19.60 -37.30
N SER A 129 3.91 18.68 -38.17
CA SER A 129 2.60 18.04 -38.00
C SER A 129 2.72 16.96 -36.92
N ALA A 130 2.44 17.32 -35.67
CA ALA A 130 2.21 16.36 -34.60
C ALA A 130 0.70 16.06 -34.51
N GLY A 131 0.33 14.81 -34.26
CA GLY A 131 -1.06 14.51 -33.90
C GLY A 131 -1.41 15.16 -32.56
N LEU A 132 -2.70 15.47 -32.34
CA LEU A 132 -3.18 16.06 -31.07
C LEU A 132 -2.66 15.29 -29.84
N ARG A 133 -2.64 13.96 -29.92
CA ARG A 133 -2.13 13.09 -28.84
C ARG A 133 -0.64 13.30 -28.55
N ASP A 134 0.19 13.46 -29.57
CA ASP A 134 1.63 13.64 -29.39
C ASP A 134 1.91 15.03 -28.81
N PHE A 135 1.14 16.04 -29.23
CA PHE A 135 1.17 17.37 -28.62
C PHE A 135 0.72 17.32 -27.15
N GLU A 136 -0.38 16.63 -26.83
CA GLU A 136 -0.85 16.46 -25.46
C GLU A 136 0.20 15.77 -24.56
N LEU A 137 0.83 14.69 -25.06
CA LEU A 137 1.90 13.98 -24.35
C LEU A 137 3.15 14.86 -24.17
N ALA A 138 3.55 15.62 -25.20
CA ALA A 138 4.68 16.53 -25.11
C ALA A 138 4.41 17.69 -24.15
N LEU A 139 3.20 18.24 -24.15
CA LEU A 139 2.76 19.28 -23.22
C LEU A 139 2.71 18.76 -21.78
N GLU A 140 2.21 17.54 -21.56
CA GLU A 140 2.22 16.90 -20.25
C GLU A 140 3.65 16.62 -19.77
N ALA A 141 4.52 16.11 -20.64
CA ALA A 141 5.94 15.91 -20.34
C ALA A 141 6.65 17.23 -20.01
N ALA A 142 6.42 18.29 -20.79
CA ALA A 142 6.98 19.62 -20.54
C ALA A 142 6.45 20.22 -19.23
N ARG A 143 5.16 20.05 -18.92
CA ARG A 143 4.59 20.44 -17.62
C ARG A 143 5.29 19.67 -16.49
N LEU A 144 5.44 18.36 -16.59
CA LEU A 144 6.13 17.56 -15.56
C LEU A 144 7.60 17.97 -15.40
N ALA A 145 8.30 18.25 -16.51
CA ALA A 145 9.69 18.68 -16.50
C ALA A 145 9.89 20.10 -15.93
N THR A 146 8.91 20.99 -16.09
CA THR A 146 8.97 22.39 -15.58
C THR A 146 8.62 22.51 -14.10
N HIS A 147 8.05 21.49 -13.46
CA HIS A 147 7.86 21.48 -12.00
C HIS A 147 9.17 21.17 -11.28
N ALA A 148 10.02 22.19 -11.13
CA ALA A 148 11.21 22.12 -10.30
C ALA A 148 10.84 21.97 -8.81
N GLY A 149 11.33 20.92 -8.15
CA GLY A 149 11.16 20.69 -6.71
C GLY A 149 9.96 19.83 -6.31
N PHE A 150 9.69 19.77 -5.00
CA PHE A 150 8.70 18.88 -4.36
C PHE A 150 7.47 19.63 -3.82
N ASP A 151 7.22 20.86 -4.27
CA ASP A 151 6.03 21.65 -3.92
C ASP A 151 4.72 20.97 -4.35
N ARG A 152 4.77 20.36 -5.55
CA ARG A 152 3.72 19.51 -6.09
C ARG A 152 4.25 18.09 -6.23
N LEU A 153 3.50 17.14 -5.69
CA LEU A 153 3.79 15.72 -5.81
C LEU A 153 3.21 15.21 -7.13
N ILE A 154 4.06 14.68 -8.01
CA ILE A 154 3.66 14.17 -9.33
C ILE A 154 3.20 12.70 -9.25
N ALA A 155 3.47 12.00 -8.15
CA ALA A 155 3.03 10.63 -7.91
C ALA A 155 1.52 10.52 -7.62
N LEU A 156 0.89 11.59 -7.10
CA LEU A 156 -0.50 11.51 -6.59
C LEU A 156 -1.51 10.99 -7.63
N PRO A 157 -1.52 11.45 -8.90
CA PRO A 157 -2.45 10.95 -9.90
C PRO A 157 -2.25 9.48 -10.29
N LEU A 158 -1.08 8.89 -9.97
CA LEU A 158 -0.75 7.51 -10.31
C LEU A 158 -1.16 6.50 -9.22
N VAL A 159 -1.49 7.00 -8.02
CA VAL A 159 -1.90 6.16 -6.89
C VAL A 159 -3.29 5.58 -7.15
N ARG A 160 -3.49 4.32 -6.78
CA ARG A 160 -4.73 3.56 -7.03
C ARG A 160 -5.33 3.03 -5.73
N GLU A 161 -6.65 2.82 -5.74
CA GLU A 161 -7.39 2.16 -4.65
C GLU A 161 -7.13 2.80 -3.26
N LEU A 162 -6.86 4.11 -3.22
CA LEU A 162 -6.52 4.85 -2.00
C LEU A 162 -7.24 6.21 -1.97
N GLU A 163 -7.83 6.51 -0.82
CA GLU A 163 -8.22 7.86 -0.46
C GLU A 163 -7.05 8.52 0.28
N LEU A 164 -6.45 9.54 -0.33
CA LEU A 164 -5.28 10.22 0.20
C LEU A 164 -5.68 11.16 1.33
N LEU A 165 -5.03 11.01 2.48
CA LEU A 165 -5.28 11.86 3.64
C LEU A 165 -4.33 13.05 3.63
N GLU A 166 -4.82 14.20 4.09
CA GLU A 166 -4.05 15.46 4.06
C GLU A 166 -2.72 15.34 4.83
N HIS A 167 -2.73 14.69 5.99
CA HIS A 167 -1.50 14.48 6.77
C HIS A 167 -0.46 13.68 6.01
N GLN A 168 -0.87 12.66 5.23
CA GLN A 168 0.05 11.84 4.44
C GLN A 168 0.73 12.67 3.35
N ILE A 169 -0.03 13.56 2.69
CA ILE A 169 0.52 14.47 1.68
C ILE A 169 1.53 15.43 2.32
N ARG A 170 1.21 15.98 3.50
CA ARG A 170 2.12 16.87 4.23
C ARG A 170 3.39 16.13 4.67
N THR A 171 3.27 14.93 5.24
CA THR A 171 4.42 14.08 5.60
C THR A 171 5.35 13.91 4.41
N VAL A 172 4.82 13.51 3.25
CA VAL A 172 5.62 13.27 2.03
C VAL A 172 6.34 14.55 1.57
N LYS A 173 5.64 15.69 1.56
CA LYS A 173 6.28 16.99 1.22
C LYS A 173 7.40 17.35 2.18
N THR A 174 7.21 17.18 3.49
CA THR A 174 8.25 17.47 4.50
C THR A 174 9.47 16.58 4.32
N VAL A 175 9.26 15.27 4.12
CA VAL A 175 10.34 14.30 3.89
C VAL A 175 11.18 14.69 2.67
N LEU A 176 10.54 15.08 1.58
CA LEU A 176 11.23 15.37 0.32
C LEU A 176 11.85 16.77 0.28
N ARG A 177 11.20 17.78 0.86
CA ARG A 177 11.66 19.19 0.83
C ARG A 177 12.70 19.48 1.91
N ARG A 178 12.40 19.11 3.16
CA ARG A 178 13.19 19.47 4.32
C ARG A 178 14.20 18.38 4.65
N PHE A 179 13.73 17.13 4.76
CA PHE A 179 14.55 16.03 5.25
C PHE A 179 15.38 15.34 4.16
N ARG A 180 15.29 15.82 2.91
CA ARG A 180 16.07 15.34 1.76
C ARG A 180 15.99 13.81 1.58
N GLY A 181 14.82 13.22 1.87
CA GLY A 181 14.55 11.79 1.76
C GLY A 181 15.16 10.92 2.86
N ARG A 182 15.55 11.51 4.01
CA ARG A 182 16.10 10.81 5.17
C ARG A 182 15.25 11.10 6.40
N ALA A 183 14.31 10.22 6.73
CA ALA A 183 13.27 10.53 7.72
C ALA A 183 12.93 9.38 8.65
N MET A 184 12.51 9.74 9.87
CA MET A 184 11.82 8.89 10.82
C MET A 184 10.33 9.22 10.78
N LEU A 185 9.51 8.27 10.35
CA LEU A 185 8.06 8.38 10.39
C LEU A 185 7.55 7.73 11.68
N CYS A 186 7.28 8.58 12.66
CA CYS A 186 6.89 8.20 14.03
C CYS A 186 5.38 8.26 14.28
N ASP A 187 4.60 8.20 13.20
CA ASP A 187 3.16 8.28 13.23
C ASP A 187 2.53 7.19 14.08
N GLU A 188 1.44 7.56 14.75
CA GLU A 188 0.64 6.64 15.52
C GLU A 188 0.21 5.43 14.69
N VAL A 189 0.07 4.28 15.36
CA VAL A 189 -0.30 3.02 14.69
C VAL A 189 -1.64 3.19 13.95
N GLY A 190 -1.70 2.70 12.71
CA GLY A 190 -2.89 2.76 11.87
C GLY A 190 -3.03 4.00 10.98
N LEU A 191 -2.16 5.03 11.11
CA LEU A 191 -2.24 6.26 10.28
C LEU A 191 -1.72 6.13 8.84
N GLY A 192 -1.14 4.98 8.49
CA GLY A 192 -0.72 4.66 7.13
C GLY A 192 0.75 4.96 6.82
N LYS A 193 1.69 4.71 7.76
CA LYS A 193 3.15 4.83 7.53
C LYS A 193 3.63 4.13 6.26
N THR A 194 3.10 2.94 5.95
CA THR A 194 3.40 2.20 4.72
C THR A 194 2.96 2.97 3.47
N ILE A 195 1.84 3.69 3.53
CA ILE A 195 1.34 4.53 2.44
C ILE A 195 2.21 5.78 2.27
N GLU A 196 2.59 6.43 3.37
CA GLU A 196 3.51 7.56 3.33
C GLU A 196 4.86 7.17 2.72
N ALA A 197 5.43 6.02 3.15
CA ALA A 197 6.66 5.48 2.59
C ALA A 197 6.50 5.12 1.09
N GLY A 198 5.37 4.53 0.71
CA GLY A 198 5.04 4.22 -0.68
C GLY A 198 4.92 5.48 -1.56
N LEU A 199 4.33 6.56 -1.03
CA LEU A 199 4.23 7.86 -1.71
C LEU A 199 5.61 8.49 -1.91
N VAL A 200 6.45 8.52 -0.86
CA VAL A 200 7.84 9.01 -0.96
C VAL A 200 8.61 8.20 -2.01
N LEU A 201 8.53 6.87 -1.95
CA LEU A 201 9.20 5.98 -2.89
C LEU A 201 8.70 6.21 -4.34
N SER A 202 7.39 6.25 -4.53
CA SER A 202 6.77 6.47 -5.84
C SER A 202 7.22 7.81 -6.45
N GLU A 203 7.19 8.90 -5.66
CA GLU A 203 7.65 10.21 -6.10
C GLU A 203 9.13 10.21 -6.53
N LEU A 204 10.01 9.60 -5.73
CA LEU A 204 11.43 9.51 -6.04
C LEU A 204 11.70 8.64 -7.28
N MET A 205 10.93 7.56 -7.47
CA MET A 205 11.07 6.69 -8.64
C MET A 205 10.61 7.35 -9.93
N ILE A 206 9.47 8.05 -9.92
CA ILE A 206 8.94 8.76 -11.11
C ILE A 206 9.90 9.87 -11.55
N ARG A 207 10.55 10.52 -10.58
CA ARG A 207 11.59 11.53 -10.83
C ARG A 207 12.95 10.95 -11.22
N GLY A 208 13.10 9.62 -11.26
CA GLY A 208 14.36 8.95 -11.61
C GLY A 208 15.45 9.05 -10.54
N LEU A 209 15.12 9.47 -9.31
CA LEU A 209 16.06 9.60 -8.20
C LEU A 209 16.32 8.28 -7.47
N VAL A 210 15.40 7.32 -7.59
CA VAL A 210 15.48 5.99 -6.98
C VAL A 210 15.19 4.93 -8.03
N ARG A 211 16.11 3.97 -8.18
CA ARG A 211 15.89 2.76 -8.96
C ARG A 211 16.03 1.51 -8.09
N SER A 212 17.06 1.50 -7.25
CA SER A 212 17.39 0.40 -6.35
C SER A 212 16.83 0.62 -4.93
N VAL A 213 15.99 -0.31 -4.48
CA VAL A 213 15.23 -0.22 -3.24
C VAL A 213 15.37 -1.50 -2.44
N LEU A 214 15.72 -1.36 -1.16
CA LEU A 214 15.70 -2.44 -0.19
C LEU A 214 14.69 -2.12 0.91
N VAL A 215 13.65 -2.93 1.02
CA VAL A 215 12.62 -2.84 2.07
C VAL A 215 12.88 -3.95 3.10
N LEU A 216 13.13 -3.55 4.35
CA LEU A 216 13.38 -4.45 5.48
C LEU A 216 12.19 -4.39 6.43
N VAL A 217 11.54 -5.54 6.66
CA VAL A 217 10.33 -5.63 7.48
C VAL A 217 10.40 -6.84 8.43
N PRO A 218 9.53 -6.94 9.44
CA PRO A 218 9.23 -8.21 10.09
C PRO A 218 8.70 -9.26 9.09
N PRO A 219 8.95 -10.57 9.30
CA PRO A 219 8.46 -11.62 8.40
C PRO A 219 6.94 -11.57 8.14
N SER A 220 6.17 -11.23 9.18
CA SER A 220 4.70 -11.10 9.14
C SER A 220 4.19 -10.00 8.19
N LEU A 221 5.03 -9.04 7.83
CA LEU A 221 4.64 -7.86 7.05
C LEU A 221 5.06 -7.92 5.57
N ILE A 222 5.83 -8.94 5.15
CA ILE A 222 6.35 -9.05 3.77
C ILE A 222 5.21 -9.03 2.74
N GLU A 223 4.25 -9.95 2.87
CA GLU A 223 3.15 -10.08 1.91
C GLU A 223 2.25 -8.83 1.91
N GLN A 224 2.02 -8.24 3.09
CA GLN A 224 1.27 -7.00 3.22
C GLN A 224 1.93 -5.87 2.43
N TRP A 225 3.23 -5.64 2.64
CA TRP A 225 3.99 -4.62 1.93
C TRP A 225 4.01 -4.84 0.42
N GLN A 226 4.26 -6.07 -0.04
CA GLN A 226 4.20 -6.39 -1.47
C GLN A 226 2.82 -6.09 -2.05
N GLY A 227 1.76 -6.47 -1.33
CA GLY A 227 0.39 -6.22 -1.73
C GLY A 227 0.06 -4.72 -1.84
N GLU A 228 0.47 -3.92 -0.85
CA GLU A 228 0.25 -2.47 -0.87
C GLU A 228 1.04 -1.78 -1.99
N MET A 229 2.33 -2.09 -2.13
CA MET A 229 3.20 -1.52 -3.16
C MET A 229 2.73 -1.86 -4.57
N ARG A 230 2.39 -3.13 -4.82
CA ARG A 230 1.87 -3.60 -6.12
C ARG A 230 0.55 -2.92 -6.47
N ARG A 231 -0.41 -2.91 -5.55
CA ARG A 231 -1.78 -2.48 -5.86
C ARG A 231 -1.92 -0.97 -5.91
N LYS A 232 -1.39 -0.27 -4.89
CA LYS A 232 -1.60 1.17 -4.72
C LYS A 232 -0.60 1.99 -5.52
N PHE A 233 0.63 1.51 -5.67
CA PHE A 233 1.72 2.27 -6.29
C PHE A 233 2.26 1.66 -7.59
N ALA A 234 1.77 0.47 -8.00
CA ALA A 234 2.31 -0.29 -9.13
C ALA A 234 3.82 -0.60 -9.00
N ILE A 235 4.31 -0.74 -7.77
CA ILE A 235 5.69 -1.08 -7.46
C ILE A 235 5.77 -2.56 -7.10
N GLU A 236 6.39 -3.34 -7.97
CA GLU A 236 6.71 -4.75 -7.71
C GLU A 236 7.97 -4.85 -6.85
N LEU A 237 7.82 -5.42 -5.65
CA LEU A 237 8.91 -5.81 -4.77
C LEU A 237 9.08 -7.33 -4.82
N ILE A 238 10.28 -7.82 -5.15
CA ILE A 238 10.58 -9.25 -5.08
C ILE A 238 10.96 -9.63 -3.65
N SER A 239 10.34 -10.68 -3.12
CA SER A 239 10.68 -11.17 -1.78
C SER A 239 11.85 -12.14 -1.84
N HIS A 240 12.71 -12.09 -0.83
CA HIS A 240 13.83 -13.02 -0.66
C HIS A 240 13.44 -14.51 -0.63
N ASP A 241 12.18 -14.82 -0.34
CA ASP A 241 11.63 -16.17 -0.24
C ASP A 241 10.92 -16.65 -1.52
N SER A 242 10.82 -15.81 -2.55
CA SER A 242 10.22 -16.20 -3.83
C SER A 242 11.08 -17.25 -4.54
N SER A 243 10.45 -18.11 -5.33
CA SER A 243 11.17 -19.16 -6.09
C SER A 243 12.26 -18.56 -6.98
N SER A 244 11.92 -17.49 -7.72
CA SER A 244 12.85 -16.78 -8.59
C SER A 244 14.06 -16.19 -7.84
N PHE A 245 13.87 -15.73 -6.60
CA PHE A 245 14.96 -15.21 -5.77
C PHE A 245 15.86 -16.35 -5.28
N ARG A 246 15.25 -17.44 -4.78
CA ARG A 246 15.96 -18.61 -4.26
C ARG A 246 16.78 -19.33 -5.33
N GLU A 247 16.26 -19.42 -6.55
CA GLU A 247 16.96 -20.02 -7.71
C GLU A 247 18.29 -19.30 -8.02
N GLN A 248 18.35 -17.98 -7.83
CA GLN A 248 19.56 -17.18 -8.06
C GLN A 248 20.48 -17.09 -6.83
N GLY A 249 20.02 -17.56 -5.66
CA GLY A 249 20.78 -17.51 -4.41
C GLY A 249 21.20 -16.09 -4.02
N THR A 250 22.48 -15.89 -3.70
CA THR A 250 22.99 -14.57 -3.28
C THR A 250 23.10 -13.55 -4.41
N ARG A 251 23.15 -13.99 -5.68
CA ARG A 251 23.20 -13.07 -6.83
C ARG A 251 21.93 -12.26 -6.98
N ALA A 252 20.81 -12.77 -6.48
CA ALA A 252 19.52 -12.09 -6.47
C ALA A 252 19.59 -10.69 -5.82
N TRP A 253 20.40 -10.53 -4.75
CA TRP A 253 20.58 -9.23 -4.07
C TRP A 253 21.23 -8.17 -4.97
N THR A 254 22.02 -8.59 -5.96
CA THR A 254 22.68 -7.69 -6.92
C THR A 254 21.91 -7.52 -8.22
N GLU A 255 21.13 -8.53 -8.63
CA GLU A 255 20.41 -8.53 -9.91
C GLU A 255 19.04 -7.84 -9.83
N PHE A 256 18.31 -8.01 -8.71
CA PHE A 256 17.01 -7.37 -8.55
C PHE A 256 17.15 -5.96 -7.99
N ASP A 257 16.52 -5.00 -8.65
CA ASP A 257 16.53 -3.60 -8.23
C ASP A 257 15.59 -3.32 -7.04
N ARG A 258 14.54 -4.12 -6.83
CA ARG A 258 13.47 -3.80 -5.87
C ARG A 258 13.18 -4.98 -4.98
N VAL A 259 13.84 -5.05 -3.83
CA VAL A 259 13.82 -6.23 -2.97
C VAL A 259 13.14 -5.93 -1.64
N ILE A 260 12.32 -6.86 -1.17
CA ILE A 260 11.80 -6.90 0.19
C ILE A 260 12.30 -8.15 0.91
N ALA A 261 12.69 -7.98 2.18
CA ALA A 261 13.21 -9.08 2.97
C ALA A 261 12.90 -8.90 4.44
N SER A 262 12.88 -10.02 5.18
CA SER A 262 12.90 -9.92 6.63
C SER A 262 14.26 -9.41 7.11
N ILE A 263 14.28 -8.52 8.10
CA ILE A 263 15.56 -8.08 8.68
C ILE A 263 16.32 -9.25 9.35
N HIS A 264 15.58 -10.26 9.82
CA HIS A 264 16.14 -11.48 10.41
C HIS A 264 16.96 -12.28 9.41
N THR A 265 16.46 -12.42 8.17
CA THR A 265 17.19 -13.10 7.10
C THR A 265 18.31 -12.22 6.56
N ALA A 266 18.03 -10.95 6.29
CA ALA A 266 18.96 -10.03 5.66
C ALA A 266 20.25 -9.82 6.46
N LYS A 267 20.17 -9.80 7.81
CA LYS A 267 21.34 -9.58 8.68
C LYS A 267 22.30 -10.77 8.79
N ARG A 268 21.91 -11.96 8.30
CA ARG A 268 22.66 -13.22 8.40
C ARG A 268 23.48 -13.49 7.13
N GLU A 269 24.62 -14.17 7.26
CA GLU A 269 25.36 -14.65 6.10
C GLU A 269 24.61 -15.82 5.42
N PRO A 270 24.69 -15.96 4.09
CA PRO A 270 25.50 -15.16 3.15
C PRO A 270 24.79 -13.90 2.60
N HIS A 271 23.61 -13.55 3.13
CA HIS A 271 22.80 -12.44 2.61
C HIS A 271 23.38 -11.07 2.98
N ARG A 272 23.89 -10.94 4.20
CA ARG A 272 24.50 -9.70 4.72
C ARG A 272 25.56 -9.15 3.77
N SER A 273 26.57 -9.97 3.45
CA SER A 273 27.68 -9.57 2.58
C SER A 273 27.20 -9.22 1.16
N ALA A 274 26.24 -9.97 0.61
CA ALA A 274 25.67 -9.71 -0.72
C ALA A 274 24.92 -8.37 -0.78
N ILE A 275 24.15 -8.02 0.26
CA ILE A 275 23.41 -6.75 0.34
C ILE A 275 24.38 -5.57 0.46
N GLN A 276 25.47 -5.74 1.23
CA GLN A 276 26.49 -4.70 1.46
C GLN A 276 27.40 -4.45 0.25
N ALA A 277 27.46 -5.39 -0.69
CA ALA A 277 28.31 -5.28 -1.87
C ALA A 277 27.84 -4.24 -2.89
N ARG A 278 26.60 -3.72 -2.78
CA ARG A 278 26.05 -2.66 -3.65
C ARG A 278 25.57 -1.46 -2.84
N LYS A 279 25.56 -0.30 -3.49
CA LYS A 279 24.86 0.89 -3.01
C LYS A 279 23.38 0.78 -3.39
N TRP A 280 22.50 1.00 -2.42
CA TRP A 280 21.07 1.14 -2.63
C TRP A 280 20.69 2.61 -2.71
N ASP A 281 19.78 2.97 -3.61
CA ASP A 281 19.29 4.36 -3.68
C ASP A 281 18.40 4.64 -2.47
N MET A 282 17.56 3.69 -2.09
CA MET A 282 16.67 3.83 -0.93
C MET A 282 16.63 2.57 -0.08
N VAL A 283 16.71 2.75 1.24
CA VAL A 283 16.44 1.71 2.23
C VAL A 283 15.24 2.11 3.06
N ILE A 284 14.24 1.24 3.14
CA ILE A 284 13.07 1.44 4.00
C ILE A 284 13.14 0.37 5.08
N VAL A 285 13.10 0.77 6.34
CA VAL A 285 13.01 -0.15 7.47
C VAL A 285 11.70 0.07 8.18
N ASP A 286 10.79 -0.89 8.07
CA ASP A 286 9.58 -0.92 8.88
C ASP A 286 9.86 -1.56 10.24
N GLU A 287 9.10 -1.16 11.24
CA GLU A 287 9.32 -1.51 12.64
C GLU A 287 10.77 -1.25 13.11
N ALA A 288 11.25 -0.04 12.83
CA ALA A 288 12.57 0.44 13.17
C ALA A 288 12.89 0.42 14.69
N HIS A 289 11.91 0.14 15.55
CA HIS A 289 12.13 -0.09 16.97
C HIS A 289 13.10 -1.29 17.21
N HIS A 290 13.21 -2.24 16.29
CA HIS A 290 14.24 -3.29 16.35
C HIS A 290 15.69 -2.77 16.18
N LEU A 291 15.87 -1.52 15.74
CA LEU A 291 17.16 -0.87 15.55
C LEU A 291 17.56 0.06 16.70
N ARG A 292 16.92 -0.01 17.86
CA ARG A 292 17.23 0.92 18.98
C ARG A 292 18.56 0.64 19.67
N ASN A 293 19.08 -0.58 19.58
CA ASN A 293 20.31 -0.98 20.28
C ASN A 293 21.48 -1.21 19.31
N ARG A 294 22.49 -0.33 19.39
CA ARG A 294 23.70 -0.38 18.54
C ARG A 294 24.54 -1.66 18.64
N ASN A 295 24.40 -2.41 19.74
CA ASN A 295 25.17 -3.63 19.94
C ASN A 295 24.58 -4.83 19.17
N THR A 296 23.33 -4.72 18.73
CA THR A 296 22.62 -5.78 18.00
C THR A 296 23.18 -5.98 16.60
N GLN A 297 23.06 -7.20 16.06
CA GLN A 297 23.42 -7.49 14.68
C GLN A 297 22.56 -6.71 13.67
N ALA A 298 21.29 -6.45 14.01
CA ALA A 298 20.36 -5.72 13.16
C ALA A 298 20.76 -4.26 12.97
N TRP A 299 21.08 -3.55 14.06
CA TRP A 299 21.57 -2.17 13.97
C TRP A 299 22.88 -2.09 13.19
N LYS A 300 23.85 -2.97 13.50
CA LYS A 300 25.14 -3.02 12.79
C LYS A 300 24.92 -3.23 11.28
N PHE A 301 24.10 -4.21 10.93
CA PHE A 301 23.73 -4.46 9.54
C PHE A 301 23.14 -3.21 8.88
N ALA A 302 22.08 -2.62 9.45
CA ALA A 302 21.44 -1.42 8.90
C ALA A 302 22.39 -0.23 8.77
N SER A 303 23.32 -0.06 9.71
CA SER A 303 24.34 1.00 9.68
C SER A 303 25.35 0.81 8.54
N GLU A 304 25.71 -0.43 8.24
CA GLU A 304 26.70 -0.81 7.22
C GLU A 304 26.13 -0.84 5.80
N VAL A 305 24.80 -0.98 5.63
CA VAL A 305 24.17 -0.92 4.30
C VAL A 305 24.37 0.48 3.69
N GLN A 306 24.99 0.50 2.50
CA GLN A 306 25.22 1.71 1.73
C GLN A 306 23.92 2.21 1.11
N LYS A 307 23.54 3.47 1.41
CA LYS A 307 22.23 4.02 1.09
C LYS A 307 22.25 5.53 0.89
N GLN A 308 21.52 6.03 -0.12
CA GLN A 308 21.35 7.48 -0.35
C GLN A 308 20.17 8.04 0.43
N PHE A 309 19.00 7.43 0.29
CA PHE A 309 17.77 7.75 1.02
C PHE A 309 17.49 6.66 2.07
N ILE A 310 16.86 7.06 3.17
CA ILE A 310 16.46 6.11 4.21
C ILE A 310 15.17 6.56 4.90
N LEU A 311 14.23 5.64 5.02
CA LEU A 311 13.04 5.81 5.86
C LEU A 311 13.06 4.80 7.00
N LEU A 312 12.92 5.30 8.23
CA LEU A 312 12.69 4.48 9.42
C LEU A 312 11.23 4.66 9.85
N LEU A 313 10.46 3.59 9.84
CA LEU A 313 9.05 3.61 10.22
C LEU A 313 8.90 2.95 11.59
N THR A 314 8.31 3.64 12.55
CA THR A 314 8.04 3.06 13.88
C THR A 314 6.96 3.84 14.57
N ALA A 315 6.08 3.22 15.34
CA ALA A 315 5.15 3.98 16.17
C ALA A 315 5.78 4.50 17.47
N THR A 316 6.88 3.87 17.90
CA THR A 316 7.45 4.04 19.24
C THR A 316 8.98 4.17 19.19
N PRO A 317 9.52 5.38 18.95
CA PRO A 317 10.95 5.56 18.76
C PRO A 317 11.80 5.40 20.04
N VAL A 318 11.19 5.47 21.25
CA VAL A 318 11.89 5.34 22.54
C VAL A 318 11.16 4.35 23.45
N GLN A 319 11.89 3.54 24.23
CA GLN A 319 11.35 2.65 25.26
C GLN A 319 12.04 2.79 26.60
N ASN A 320 13.36 2.56 26.67
CA ASN A 320 14.03 2.45 27.96
C ASN A 320 14.93 3.64 28.29
N ASN A 321 15.44 4.33 27.26
CA ASN A 321 16.37 5.46 27.42
C ASN A 321 16.47 6.27 26.12
N LEU A 322 16.89 7.53 26.24
CA LEU A 322 17.09 8.42 25.10
C LEU A 322 18.31 8.05 24.21
N GLU A 323 19.18 7.12 24.62
CA GLU A 323 20.25 6.60 23.74
C GLU A 323 19.68 5.80 22.57
N GLU A 324 18.49 5.19 22.76
CA GLU A 324 17.76 4.51 21.69
C GLU A 324 17.42 5.48 20.55
N LEU A 325 16.93 6.67 20.88
CA LEU A 325 16.66 7.72 19.91
C LEU A 325 17.94 8.17 19.20
N TYR A 326 19.03 8.35 19.95
CA TYR A 326 20.34 8.66 19.36
C TYR A 326 20.77 7.61 18.34
N ASN A 327 20.60 6.32 18.65
CA ASN A 327 20.98 5.22 17.76
C ASN A 327 20.15 5.21 16.47
N LEU A 328 18.85 5.51 16.54
CA LEU A 328 17.99 5.60 15.36
C LEU A 328 18.31 6.84 14.51
N VAL A 329 18.46 8.00 15.13
CA VAL A 329 18.82 9.24 14.42
C VAL A 329 20.19 9.13 13.78
N THR A 330 21.15 8.44 14.40
CA THR A 330 22.47 8.18 13.82
C THR A 330 22.40 7.38 12.51
N LEU A 331 21.42 6.48 12.35
CA LEU A 331 21.22 5.76 11.08
C LEU A 331 20.70 6.69 9.97
N LEU A 332 19.92 7.71 10.35
CA LEU A 332 19.39 8.71 9.43
C LEU A 332 20.42 9.77 9.10
N GLU A 333 21.05 10.41 10.08
CA GLU A 333 22.01 11.48 9.84
C GLU A 333 23.16 11.40 10.86
N PRO A 334 24.26 10.71 10.50
CA PRO A 334 25.43 10.61 11.36
C PRO A 334 25.99 12.01 11.68
N GLY A 335 26.09 12.33 12.97
CA GLY A 335 26.64 13.59 13.46
C GLY A 335 25.61 14.66 13.84
N LEU A 336 24.33 14.53 13.45
CA LEU A 336 23.27 15.48 13.82
C LEU A 336 23.17 15.68 15.34
N LEU A 337 23.25 14.58 16.10
CA LEU A 337 23.21 14.58 17.57
C LEU A 337 24.61 14.57 18.21
N SER A 338 25.65 14.98 17.47
CA SER A 338 27.06 14.92 17.89
C SER A 338 27.51 13.50 18.25
N THR A 339 28.45 13.35 19.20
CA THR A 339 28.90 12.03 19.67
C THR A 339 28.01 11.51 20.79
N SER A 340 27.84 10.18 20.89
CA SER A 340 27.05 9.53 21.96
C SER A 340 27.39 10.05 23.37
N ARG A 341 28.68 10.24 23.70
CA ARG A 341 29.10 10.78 25.00
C ARG A 341 28.61 12.22 25.24
N GLN A 342 28.69 13.06 24.21
CA GLN A 342 28.22 14.44 24.29
C GLN A 342 26.69 14.49 24.38
N PHE A 343 26.00 13.69 23.57
CA PHE A 343 24.55 13.55 23.61
C PHE A 343 24.04 13.18 25.00
N LEU A 344 24.57 12.10 25.59
CA LEU A 344 24.18 11.66 26.94
C LEU A 344 24.46 12.74 27.99
N ARG A 345 25.58 13.44 27.88
CA ARG A 345 25.95 14.51 28.83
C ARG A 345 25.07 15.75 28.71
N HIS A 346 24.61 16.09 27.50
CA HIS A 346 23.89 17.34 27.22
C HIS A 346 22.37 17.17 27.29
N PHE A 347 21.84 16.04 26.82
CA PHE A 347 20.40 15.84 26.62
C PHE A 347 19.75 14.80 27.53
N VAL A 348 20.50 14.02 28.31
CA VAL A 348 19.92 12.92 29.12
C VAL A 348 20.18 13.15 30.60
N ASP A 349 19.16 13.10 31.45
CA ASP A 349 19.35 13.22 32.90
C ASP A 349 20.19 12.05 33.47
N LYS A 350 20.95 12.32 34.54
CA LYS A 350 21.86 11.33 35.14
C LYS A 350 21.14 10.30 36.00
N ARG A 351 20.01 10.67 36.60
CA ARG A 351 19.21 9.82 37.51
C ARG A 351 18.13 9.08 36.73
N ASP A 352 17.54 9.72 35.73
CA ASP A 352 16.55 9.13 34.85
C ASP A 352 16.94 9.27 33.38
N LYS A 353 17.20 8.14 32.73
CA LYS A 353 17.65 8.10 31.33
C LYS A 353 16.54 8.42 30.32
N LEU A 354 15.29 8.52 30.76
CA LEU A 354 14.14 8.89 29.95
C LEU A 354 13.83 10.39 30.02
N THR A 355 14.28 11.06 31.08
CA THR A 355 14.04 12.50 31.23
C THR A 355 15.02 13.30 30.36
N PRO A 356 14.53 14.04 29.34
CA PRO A 356 15.38 14.86 28.49
C PRO A 356 15.79 16.15 29.21
N ARG A 357 17.02 16.57 28.96
CA ARG A 357 17.56 17.90 29.29
C ARG A 357 17.67 18.72 28.01
N ASN A 358 17.67 20.04 28.13
CA ASN A 358 17.74 20.97 26.99
C ASN A 358 16.68 20.65 25.91
N VAL A 359 15.46 20.43 26.39
CA VAL A 359 14.33 19.87 25.62
C VAL A 359 14.07 20.62 24.31
N ASN A 360 14.07 21.96 24.33
CA ASN A 360 13.84 22.76 23.13
C ASN A 360 14.92 22.58 22.06
N GLU A 361 16.18 22.48 22.48
CA GLU A 361 17.31 22.24 21.56
C GLU A 361 17.24 20.83 20.98
N LEU A 362 16.98 19.82 21.83
CA LEU A 362 16.79 18.44 21.39
C LEU A 362 15.65 18.34 20.37
N HIS A 363 14.53 19.02 20.62
CA HIS A 363 13.42 19.06 19.68
C HIS A 363 13.78 19.74 18.37
N GLY A 364 14.51 20.86 18.40
CA GLY A 364 14.97 21.53 17.17
C GLY A 364 15.79 20.58 16.29
N LEU A 365 16.70 19.81 16.89
CA LEU A 365 17.51 18.81 16.17
C LEU A 365 16.66 17.65 15.63
N LEU A 366 15.75 17.11 16.44
CA LEU A 366 14.88 16.01 16.02
C LEU A 366 13.90 16.43 14.92
N ALA A 367 13.46 17.69 14.90
CA ALA A 367 12.52 18.22 13.91
C ALA A 367 13.10 18.30 12.49
N GLU A 368 14.42 18.11 12.33
CA GLU A 368 15.07 18.00 11.01
C GLU A 368 14.97 16.60 10.40
N VAL A 369 14.56 15.58 11.17
CA VAL A 369 14.52 14.19 10.69
C VAL A 369 13.27 13.42 11.10
N MET A 370 12.49 13.89 12.08
CA MET A 370 11.36 13.16 12.66
C MET A 370 10.03 13.84 12.36
N ILE A 371 9.05 13.05 11.92
CA ILE A 371 7.64 13.43 11.80
C ILE A 371 6.81 12.53 12.71
N ARG A 372 5.81 13.10 13.38
CA ARG A 372 4.84 12.35 14.19
C ARG A 372 3.44 12.96 14.07
N ASN A 373 2.55 12.26 13.37
CA ASN A 373 1.12 12.50 13.38
C ASN A 373 0.42 11.66 14.46
N ARG A 374 -0.64 12.21 15.05
CA ARG A 374 -1.52 11.52 16.01
C ARG A 374 -2.96 11.49 15.51
N ARG A 375 -3.72 10.47 15.89
CA ARG A 375 -5.15 10.33 15.52
C ARG A 375 -5.97 11.56 15.92
N SER A 376 -5.70 12.07 17.13
CA SER A 376 -6.34 13.27 17.66
C SER A 376 -6.01 14.54 16.88
N THR A 377 -4.81 14.64 16.29
CA THR A 377 -4.40 15.83 15.51
C THR A 377 -4.95 15.81 14.10
N VAL A 378 -5.14 14.62 13.52
CA VAL A 378 -5.63 14.49 12.14
C VAL A 378 -7.15 14.36 12.04
N GLY A 379 -7.87 14.37 13.18
CA GLY A 379 -9.33 14.28 13.20
C GLY A 379 -9.90 12.92 12.81
N LEU A 380 -9.08 11.87 12.80
CA LEU A 380 -9.51 10.52 12.43
C LEU A 380 -10.01 9.76 13.66
N GLN A 381 -11.30 9.43 13.66
CA GLN A 381 -11.89 8.51 14.63
C GLN A 381 -11.96 7.11 14.03
N PHE A 382 -11.39 6.13 14.73
CA PHE A 382 -11.57 4.72 14.37
C PHE A 382 -12.88 4.23 14.95
N THR A 383 -13.61 3.43 14.18
CA THR A 383 -14.83 2.78 14.64
C THR A 383 -14.51 1.75 15.71
N ARG A 384 -15.48 1.47 16.58
CA ARG A 384 -15.30 0.48 17.65
C ARG A 384 -15.39 -0.91 17.06
N ARG A 385 -14.72 -1.86 17.72
CA ARG A 385 -14.77 -3.28 17.39
C ARG A 385 -15.58 -4.00 18.47
N TRP A 386 -16.65 -4.68 18.07
CA TRP A 386 -17.51 -5.47 18.95
C TRP A 386 -17.25 -6.95 18.70
N ALA A 387 -16.47 -7.57 19.58
CA ALA A 387 -16.16 -8.98 19.49
C ALA A 387 -17.21 -9.84 20.20
N LYS A 388 -17.67 -10.91 19.54
CA LYS A 388 -18.54 -11.92 20.12
C LYS A 388 -17.95 -13.30 19.86
N THR A 389 -17.65 -14.02 20.93
CA THR A 389 -17.17 -15.40 20.87
C THR A 389 -18.36 -16.37 20.95
N GLU A 390 -18.57 -17.14 19.89
CA GLU A 390 -19.57 -18.21 19.79
C GLU A 390 -18.93 -19.54 20.21
N ARG A 391 -19.13 -19.93 21.47
CA ARG A 391 -18.62 -21.19 22.02
C ARG A 391 -19.54 -22.34 21.63
N ILE A 392 -19.00 -23.33 20.94
CA ILE A 392 -19.77 -24.39 20.30
C ILE A 392 -19.37 -25.74 20.90
N ALA A 393 -20.36 -26.53 21.34
CA ALA A 393 -20.14 -27.91 21.73
C ALA A 393 -20.15 -28.79 20.46
N LEU A 394 -19.11 -29.60 20.28
CA LEU A 394 -19.05 -30.58 19.19
C LEU A 394 -20.05 -31.71 19.42
N SER A 395 -20.58 -32.29 18.34
CA SER A 395 -21.39 -33.50 18.47
C SER A 395 -20.51 -34.67 18.97
N PRO A 396 -21.09 -35.72 19.59
CA PRO A 396 -20.30 -36.86 20.08
C PRO A 396 -19.39 -37.49 19.01
N ALA A 397 -19.87 -37.52 17.75
CA ALA A 397 -19.10 -38.04 16.62
C ALA A 397 -17.95 -37.09 16.21
N GLU A 398 -18.20 -35.77 16.17
CA GLU A 398 -17.14 -34.77 15.94
C GLU A 398 -16.08 -34.82 17.04
N GLN A 399 -16.52 -34.91 18.30
CA GLN A 399 -15.65 -34.94 19.48
C GLN A 399 -14.76 -36.18 19.48
N SER A 400 -15.32 -37.36 19.18
CA SER A 400 -14.55 -38.61 19.07
C SER A 400 -13.50 -38.53 17.97
N LEU A 401 -13.86 -38.04 16.78
CA LEU A 401 -12.91 -37.87 15.67
C LEU A 401 -11.80 -36.87 16.03
N TYR A 402 -12.14 -35.75 16.67
CA TYR A 402 -11.17 -34.75 17.12
C TYR A 402 -10.17 -35.34 18.11
N GLN A 403 -10.64 -36.13 19.07
CA GLN A 403 -9.79 -36.81 20.06
C GLN A 403 -8.85 -37.82 19.40
N ASP A 404 -9.33 -38.62 18.45
CA ASP A 404 -8.53 -39.62 17.75
C ASP A 404 -7.44 -38.99 16.87
N VAL A 405 -7.78 -37.93 16.14
CA VAL A 405 -6.79 -37.16 15.36
C VAL A 405 -5.79 -36.48 16.29
N THR A 406 -6.24 -35.91 17.40
CA THR A 406 -5.37 -35.29 18.41
C THR A 406 -4.37 -36.31 18.97
N ALA A 407 -4.84 -37.51 19.33
CA ALA A 407 -4.00 -38.59 19.82
C ALA A 407 -2.98 -39.05 18.77
N PHE A 408 -3.41 -39.17 17.51
CA PHE A 408 -2.52 -39.49 16.39
C PHE A 408 -1.42 -38.43 16.22
N VAL A 409 -1.80 -37.15 16.18
CA VAL A 409 -0.86 -36.04 15.97
C VAL A 409 0.15 -35.95 17.12
N ARG A 410 -0.32 -35.95 18.37
CA ARG A 410 0.58 -35.86 19.54
C ARG A 410 1.50 -37.07 19.65
N GLY A 411 1.02 -38.26 19.31
CA GLY A 411 1.84 -39.47 19.26
C GLY A 411 3.03 -39.33 18.31
N HIS A 412 2.81 -38.76 17.11
CA HIS A 412 3.88 -38.54 16.14
C HIS A 412 4.81 -37.37 16.50
N LEU A 413 4.28 -36.31 17.10
CA LEU A 413 5.11 -35.17 17.53
C LEU A 413 6.07 -35.53 18.67
N ARG A 414 5.70 -36.49 19.52
CA ARG A 414 6.54 -37.02 20.60
C ARG A 414 7.53 -38.09 20.15
N ALA A 415 7.34 -38.68 18.97
CA ALA A 415 8.27 -39.67 18.42
C ALA A 415 9.60 -39.02 17.98
N SER A 416 10.71 -39.77 18.03
CA SER A 416 12.04 -39.26 17.67
C SER A 416 12.08 -38.72 16.22
N LYS A 417 12.75 -37.57 16.02
CA LYS A 417 12.91 -36.91 14.70
C LYS A 417 13.53 -37.83 13.63
N GLU A 418 14.34 -38.80 14.03
CA GLU A 418 15.02 -39.72 13.10
C GLU A 418 14.10 -40.80 12.52
N THR A 419 12.93 -41.04 13.13
CA THR A 419 11.99 -42.11 12.74
C THR A 419 10.66 -41.58 12.20
N ALA A 420 10.43 -40.26 12.23
CA ALA A 420 9.16 -39.67 11.83
C ALA A 420 9.01 -39.59 10.30
N ALA A 421 8.05 -40.35 9.76
CA ALA A 421 7.69 -40.27 8.34
C ALA A 421 7.00 -38.94 7.99
N LEU A 422 6.18 -38.39 8.90
CA LEU A 422 5.40 -37.18 8.70
C LEU A 422 6.11 -35.95 9.28
N SER A 423 6.08 -34.83 8.56
CA SER A 423 6.68 -33.58 9.04
C SER A 423 5.82 -32.95 10.15
N ARG A 424 6.48 -32.27 11.12
CA ARG A 424 5.81 -31.49 12.19
C ARG A 424 4.79 -30.51 11.62
N MET A 425 5.13 -29.84 10.52
CA MET A 425 4.27 -28.87 9.85
C MET A 425 2.97 -29.52 9.35
N ALA A 426 3.05 -30.69 8.71
CA ALA A 426 1.89 -31.40 8.20
C ALA A 426 0.96 -31.85 9.36
N LEU A 427 1.55 -32.34 10.45
CA LEU A 427 0.82 -32.77 11.65
C LEU A 427 0.07 -31.60 12.34
N VAL A 428 0.72 -30.45 12.49
CA VAL A 428 0.08 -29.23 13.02
C VAL A 428 -1.03 -28.76 12.08
N MET A 429 -0.80 -28.79 10.77
CA MET A 429 -1.83 -28.43 9.77
C MET A 429 -3.06 -29.34 9.85
N LEU A 430 -2.88 -30.64 10.08
CA LEU A 430 -3.98 -31.58 10.30
C LEU A 430 -4.79 -31.23 11.55
N GLN A 431 -4.11 -30.90 12.66
CA GLN A 431 -4.79 -30.48 13.89
C GLN A 431 -5.61 -29.19 13.67
N MET A 432 -5.05 -28.22 12.94
CA MET A 432 -5.76 -26.99 12.59
C MET A 432 -6.96 -27.27 11.66
N ALA A 433 -6.82 -28.20 10.72
CA ALA A 433 -7.90 -28.60 9.83
C ALA A 433 -9.09 -29.20 10.59
N MET A 434 -8.81 -30.01 11.62
CA MET A 434 -9.84 -30.54 12.53
C MET A 434 -10.56 -29.44 13.33
N GLY A 435 -9.87 -28.37 13.71
CA GLY A 435 -10.50 -27.20 14.33
C GLY A 435 -11.46 -26.48 13.38
N SER A 436 -11.22 -26.54 12.07
CA SER A 436 -12.09 -25.95 11.05
C SER A 436 -13.28 -26.85 10.71
N SER A 437 -13.04 -28.04 10.14
CA SER A 437 -14.12 -28.98 9.79
C SER A 437 -13.56 -30.37 9.48
N SER A 438 -14.39 -31.42 9.64
CA SER A 438 -14.03 -32.78 9.24
C SER A 438 -13.65 -32.89 7.76
N GLN A 439 -14.30 -32.13 6.87
CA GLN A 439 -13.97 -32.12 5.43
C GLN A 439 -12.55 -31.57 5.16
N ALA A 440 -12.11 -30.56 5.91
CA ALA A 440 -10.73 -30.06 5.82
C ALA A 440 -9.70 -31.08 6.31
N ALA A 441 -10.03 -31.79 7.40
CA ALA A 441 -9.17 -32.85 7.90
C ALA A 441 -9.08 -34.04 6.94
N ALA A 442 -10.20 -34.46 6.36
CA ALA A 442 -10.24 -35.54 5.36
C ALA A 442 -9.27 -35.28 4.20
N GLY A 443 -9.29 -34.06 3.63
CA GLY A 443 -8.37 -33.68 2.55
C GLY A 443 -6.90 -33.66 2.97
N THR A 444 -6.60 -33.32 4.23
CA THR A 444 -5.23 -33.37 4.77
C THR A 444 -4.78 -34.81 5.03
N LEU A 445 -5.64 -35.64 5.61
CA LEU A 445 -5.39 -37.06 5.88
C LEU A 445 -5.14 -37.84 4.58
N GLY A 446 -5.97 -37.62 3.55
CA GLY A 446 -5.79 -38.28 2.25
C GLY A 446 -4.46 -37.95 1.56
N LYS A 447 -3.92 -36.74 1.75
CA LYS A 447 -2.57 -36.41 1.25
C LYS A 447 -1.46 -37.08 2.06
N MET A 448 -1.70 -37.30 3.35
CA MET A 448 -0.73 -37.96 4.23
C MET A 448 -0.61 -39.45 3.91
N THR A 449 -1.69 -40.15 3.55
CA THR A 449 -1.67 -41.59 3.23
C THR A 449 -0.74 -41.91 2.04
N GLU A 450 -0.60 -40.97 1.11
CA GLU A 450 0.28 -41.07 -0.07
C GLU A 450 1.78 -41.00 0.29
N HIS A 451 2.14 -40.65 1.53
CA HIS A 451 3.55 -40.46 1.91
C HIS A 451 4.34 -41.79 1.82
N PRO A 452 5.47 -41.83 1.09
CA PRO A 452 6.13 -43.09 0.74
C PRO A 452 6.82 -43.79 1.92
N LYS A 453 7.11 -43.07 3.00
CA LYS A 453 7.79 -43.60 4.19
C LYS A 453 6.85 -44.19 5.26
N LEU A 454 5.53 -44.15 5.04
CA LEU A 454 4.56 -44.66 6.02
C LEU A 454 4.53 -46.20 6.03
N GLY A 455 4.49 -46.78 7.23
CA GLY A 455 4.23 -48.21 7.40
C GLY A 455 2.78 -48.56 7.06
N MET A 456 2.51 -49.83 6.75
CA MET A 456 1.15 -50.32 6.41
C MET A 456 0.12 -50.01 7.52
N ALA A 457 0.50 -50.20 8.79
CA ALA A 457 -0.39 -49.94 9.93
C ALA A 457 -0.72 -48.45 10.11
N GLU A 458 0.26 -47.57 9.88
CA GLU A 458 0.05 -46.12 9.96
C GLU A 458 -0.83 -45.63 8.81
N ARG A 459 -0.58 -46.14 7.59
CA ARG A 459 -1.41 -45.85 6.42
C ARG A 459 -2.86 -46.27 6.66
N GLN A 460 -3.09 -47.49 7.14
CA GLN A 460 -4.44 -47.97 7.46
C GLN A 460 -5.14 -47.10 8.51
N ARG A 461 -4.40 -46.62 9.52
CA ARG A 461 -4.94 -45.73 10.54
C ARG A 461 -5.31 -44.35 9.98
N LEU A 462 -4.49 -43.81 9.07
CA LEU A 462 -4.79 -42.55 8.39
C LEU A 462 -6.00 -42.68 7.46
N GLU A 463 -6.13 -43.82 6.75
CA GLU A 463 -7.29 -44.13 5.91
C GLU A 463 -8.58 -44.21 6.73
N ASP A 464 -8.58 -44.92 7.87
CA ASP A 464 -9.74 -44.97 8.79
C ASP A 464 -10.16 -43.58 9.26
N LEU A 465 -9.18 -42.75 9.67
CA LEU A 465 -9.46 -41.37 10.08
C LEU A 465 -10.00 -40.54 8.91
N ALA A 466 -9.49 -40.72 7.69
CA ALA A 466 -9.93 -40.00 6.49
C ALA A 466 -11.37 -40.38 6.11
N ASP A 467 -11.70 -41.66 6.19
CA ASP A 467 -13.04 -42.19 5.89
C ASP A 467 -14.05 -41.68 6.91
N ARG A 468 -13.72 -41.74 8.21
CA ARG A 468 -14.57 -41.19 9.27
C ARG A 468 -14.76 -39.68 9.11
N ALA A 469 -13.71 -38.95 8.77
CA ALA A 469 -13.78 -37.51 8.55
C ALA A 469 -14.64 -37.15 7.32
N SER A 470 -14.56 -37.95 6.25
CA SER A 470 -15.36 -37.78 5.04
C SER A 470 -16.83 -38.15 5.23
N ALA A 471 -17.09 -39.18 6.03
CA ALA A 471 -18.45 -39.65 6.36
C ALA A 471 -19.18 -38.71 7.32
N GLN A 472 -18.47 -37.82 8.02
CA GLN A 472 -19.06 -36.91 8.98
C GLN A 472 -19.91 -35.83 8.29
N ARG A 473 -21.23 -35.95 8.44
CA ARG A 473 -22.21 -35.00 7.86
C ARG A 473 -22.62 -33.90 8.82
N GLU A 474 -22.49 -34.11 10.12
CA GLU A 474 -22.78 -33.05 11.09
C GLU A 474 -21.60 -32.08 11.17
N ASN A 475 -21.91 -30.80 11.35
CA ASN A 475 -20.91 -29.79 11.65
C ASN A 475 -21.51 -28.74 12.57
N ALA A 476 -21.18 -28.80 13.86
CA ALA A 476 -21.77 -27.93 14.87
C ALA A 476 -21.46 -26.44 14.60
N LYS A 477 -20.25 -26.15 14.09
CA LYS A 477 -19.88 -24.77 13.73
C LYS A 477 -20.65 -24.25 12.54
N ALA A 478 -20.85 -25.05 11.50
CA ALA A 478 -21.63 -24.67 10.33
C ALA A 478 -23.09 -24.40 10.69
N GLN A 479 -23.66 -25.19 11.61
CA GLN A 479 -24.99 -24.94 12.14
C GLN A 479 -25.05 -23.59 12.88
N ARG A 480 -24.10 -23.32 13.78
CA ARG A 480 -24.07 -22.04 14.50
C ARG A 480 -23.86 -20.85 13.54
N LEU A 481 -23.08 -21.03 12.48
CA LEU A 481 -22.91 -20.01 11.44
C LEU A 481 -24.23 -19.69 10.74
N LEU A 482 -25.04 -20.71 10.40
CA LEU A 482 -26.36 -20.51 9.79
C LEU A 482 -27.27 -19.68 10.72
N ASP A 483 -27.29 -20.01 12.01
CA ASP A 483 -28.06 -19.26 13.00
C ASP A 483 -27.58 -17.81 13.10
N LEU A 484 -26.25 -17.60 13.19
CA LEU A 484 -25.63 -16.28 13.26
C LEU A 484 -25.93 -15.43 12.03
N VAL A 485 -25.88 -16.03 10.84
CA VAL A 485 -26.23 -15.39 9.57
C VAL A 485 -27.72 -15.02 9.53
N GLY A 486 -28.59 -15.73 10.24
CA GLY A 486 -29.99 -15.37 10.46
C GLY A 486 -30.20 -14.24 11.48
N GLU A 487 -29.34 -14.16 12.50
CA GLU A 487 -29.34 -13.11 13.53
C GLU A 487 -28.83 -11.77 12.98
N TYR A 488 -27.71 -11.79 12.26
CA TYR A 488 -27.06 -10.61 11.70
C TYR A 488 -27.41 -10.45 10.22
N ARG A 489 -28.18 -9.41 9.86
CA ARG A 489 -28.80 -9.24 8.54
C ARG A 489 -28.02 -8.37 7.54
N ASP A 490 -26.93 -7.75 7.96
CA ASP A 490 -26.07 -6.95 7.07
C ASP A 490 -25.04 -7.82 6.34
N LYS A 491 -24.18 -7.17 5.53
CA LYS A 491 -23.10 -7.82 4.80
C LYS A 491 -22.03 -8.35 5.76
N MET A 492 -21.66 -9.63 5.59
CA MET A 492 -20.69 -10.31 6.43
C MET A 492 -19.62 -11.00 5.60
N VAL A 493 -18.36 -10.83 6.02
CA VAL A 493 -17.21 -11.56 5.46
C VAL A 493 -16.89 -12.74 6.36
N ILE A 494 -16.95 -13.95 5.83
CA ILE A 494 -16.72 -15.20 6.57
C ILE A 494 -15.37 -15.76 6.13
N PHE A 495 -14.44 -15.89 7.06
CA PHE A 495 -13.10 -16.43 6.81
C PHE A 495 -12.94 -17.87 7.27
N THR A 496 -12.28 -18.68 6.45
CA THR A 496 -11.77 -20.01 6.78
C THR A 496 -10.37 -20.22 6.20
N GLN A 497 -9.54 -21.04 6.84
CA GLN A 497 -8.22 -21.39 6.29
C GLN A 497 -8.28 -22.40 5.14
N PHE A 498 -9.33 -23.23 5.09
CA PHE A 498 -9.32 -24.44 4.27
C PHE A 498 -10.35 -24.38 3.13
N ARG A 499 -9.92 -24.78 1.92
CA ARG A 499 -10.81 -24.83 0.74
C ARG A 499 -11.98 -25.78 0.90
N ALA A 500 -11.72 -26.95 1.50
CA ALA A 500 -12.76 -27.94 1.74
C ALA A 500 -13.86 -27.40 2.68
N THR A 501 -13.48 -26.63 3.70
CA THR A 501 -14.43 -25.92 4.57
C THR A 501 -15.19 -24.84 3.83
N GLN A 502 -14.49 -24.02 3.04
CA GLN A 502 -15.13 -22.97 2.22
C GLN A 502 -16.22 -23.57 1.32
N GLU A 503 -15.92 -24.68 0.65
CA GLU A 503 -16.87 -25.34 -0.24
C GLU A 503 -18.06 -25.96 0.52
N MET A 504 -17.78 -26.62 1.65
CA MET A 504 -18.84 -27.16 2.52
C MET A 504 -19.79 -26.05 3.01
N LEU A 505 -19.24 -24.91 3.43
CA LEU A 505 -20.03 -23.76 3.86
C LEU A 505 -20.81 -23.13 2.71
N ARG A 506 -20.21 -23.04 1.51
CA ARG A 506 -20.87 -22.52 0.31
C ARG A 506 -22.12 -23.33 0.00
N VAL A 507 -22.03 -24.66 0.02
CA VAL A 507 -23.17 -25.56 -0.24
C VAL A 507 -24.26 -25.34 0.82
N ARG A 508 -23.92 -25.41 2.12
CA ARG A 508 -24.91 -25.27 3.20
C ARG A 508 -25.61 -23.92 3.22
N LEU A 509 -24.85 -22.84 3.05
CA LEU A 509 -25.41 -21.48 3.05
C LEU A 509 -26.31 -21.27 1.81
N ALA A 510 -25.96 -21.85 0.67
CA ALA A 510 -26.78 -21.78 -0.55
C ALA A 510 -28.08 -22.60 -0.41
N GLU A 511 -28.00 -23.80 0.19
CA GLU A 511 -29.19 -24.62 0.52
C GLU A 511 -30.13 -23.91 1.50
N ALA A 512 -29.58 -23.10 2.42
CA ALA A 512 -30.35 -22.23 3.30
C ALA A 512 -30.89 -20.95 2.61
N GLY A 513 -30.67 -20.78 1.31
CA GLY A 513 -31.21 -19.69 0.51
C GLY A 513 -30.43 -18.37 0.61
N HIS A 514 -29.13 -18.41 0.94
CA HIS A 514 -28.30 -17.21 0.97
C HIS A 514 -27.51 -17.00 -0.33
N ASP A 515 -27.51 -15.76 -0.82
CA ASP A 515 -26.62 -15.34 -1.90
C ASP A 515 -25.20 -15.10 -1.37
N ILE A 516 -24.25 -15.86 -1.91
CA ILE A 516 -22.87 -15.91 -1.45
C ILE A 516 -21.90 -15.65 -2.59
N ALA A 517 -20.98 -14.72 -2.37
CA ALA A 517 -19.79 -14.55 -3.18
C ALA A 517 -18.65 -15.40 -2.60
N VAL A 518 -17.82 -15.99 -3.45
CA VAL A 518 -16.70 -16.84 -3.03
C VAL A 518 -15.40 -16.22 -3.47
N PHE A 519 -14.45 -16.07 -2.55
CA PHE A 519 -13.15 -15.49 -2.83
C PHE A 519 -12.02 -16.37 -2.33
N HIS A 520 -11.07 -16.68 -3.21
CA HIS A 520 -9.96 -17.53 -2.84
C HIS A 520 -8.73 -17.43 -3.75
N GLY A 521 -7.59 -17.95 -3.28
CA GLY A 521 -6.29 -17.77 -3.93
C GLY A 521 -6.22 -18.26 -5.38
N GLY A 522 -6.92 -19.36 -5.69
CA GLY A 522 -6.95 -19.98 -7.01
C GLY A 522 -7.83 -19.28 -8.05
N LEU A 523 -8.51 -18.19 -7.70
CA LEU A 523 -9.24 -17.38 -8.67
C LEU A 523 -8.27 -16.52 -9.48
N THR A 524 -8.55 -16.37 -10.77
CA THR A 524 -7.93 -15.37 -11.63
C THR A 524 -8.24 -13.95 -11.13
N ARG A 525 -7.51 -12.95 -11.64
CA ARG A 525 -7.74 -11.55 -11.26
C ARG A 525 -9.17 -11.10 -11.57
N LEU A 526 -9.68 -11.44 -12.75
CA LEU A 526 -11.03 -11.06 -13.19
C LEU A 526 -12.11 -11.71 -12.30
N GLU A 527 -11.95 -13.00 -11.98
CA GLU A 527 -12.88 -13.69 -11.08
C GLU A 527 -12.84 -13.11 -9.65
N LYS A 528 -11.65 -12.74 -9.16
CA LYS A 528 -11.51 -12.04 -7.87
C LYS A 528 -12.25 -10.70 -7.87
N GLU A 529 -12.14 -9.93 -8.94
CA GLU A 529 -12.85 -8.65 -9.10
C GLU A 529 -14.37 -8.87 -9.17
N SER A 530 -14.82 -9.86 -9.95
CA SER A 530 -16.22 -10.26 -10.06
C SER A 530 -16.82 -10.69 -8.70
N ALA A 531 -16.09 -11.47 -7.91
CA ALA A 531 -16.53 -11.90 -6.58
C ALA A 531 -16.71 -10.72 -5.61
N ILE A 532 -15.82 -9.72 -5.66
CA ILE A 532 -15.96 -8.50 -4.84
C ILE A 532 -17.13 -7.65 -5.33
N GLU A 533 -17.36 -7.56 -6.64
CA GLU A 533 -18.50 -6.81 -7.18
C GLU A 533 -19.82 -7.49 -6.84
N GLN A 534 -19.89 -8.82 -6.94
CA GLN A 534 -21.04 -9.60 -6.48
C GLN A 534 -21.31 -9.35 -4.99
N PHE A 535 -20.28 -9.36 -4.15
CA PHE A 535 -20.42 -9.05 -2.72
C PHE A 535 -20.80 -7.60 -2.45
N ARG A 536 -20.38 -6.65 -3.28
CA ARG A 536 -20.78 -5.24 -3.16
C ARG A 536 -22.26 -5.06 -3.53
N GLY A 537 -22.68 -5.68 -4.63
CA GLY A 537 -24.05 -5.67 -5.12
C GLY A 537 -24.94 -6.69 -4.41
N SER A 538 -25.23 -7.79 -5.11
CA SER A 538 -26.30 -8.74 -4.76
C SER A 538 -26.00 -9.65 -3.57
N ALA A 539 -24.78 -10.15 -3.43
CA ALA A 539 -24.45 -11.10 -2.37
C ALA A 539 -24.32 -10.40 -1.01
N ARG A 540 -24.89 -11.04 0.01
CA ARG A 540 -24.79 -10.58 1.40
C ARG A 540 -23.61 -11.18 2.13
N LEU A 541 -23.15 -12.35 1.70
CA LEU A 541 -22.08 -13.08 2.35
C LEU A 541 -20.89 -13.18 1.40
N LEU A 542 -19.68 -12.97 1.93
CA LEU A 542 -18.44 -13.26 1.23
C LEU A 542 -17.71 -14.38 1.96
N LEU A 543 -17.58 -15.55 1.34
CA LEU A 543 -16.76 -16.65 1.86
C LEU A 543 -15.32 -16.50 1.36
N CYS A 544 -14.40 -16.22 2.26
CA CYS A 544 -12.98 -16.01 1.97
C CYS A 544 -12.10 -17.12 2.54
N THR A 545 -11.12 -17.56 1.75
CA THR A 545 -9.92 -18.21 2.31
C THR A 545 -8.91 -17.17 2.79
N GLU A 546 -7.76 -17.57 3.34
CA GLU A 546 -6.67 -16.65 3.72
C GLU A 546 -6.27 -15.68 2.59
N ALA A 547 -6.34 -16.08 1.32
CA ALA A 547 -6.08 -15.15 0.21
C ALA A 547 -6.96 -13.87 0.21
N GLY A 548 -8.10 -13.88 0.90
CA GLY A 548 -8.98 -12.72 1.09
C GLY A 548 -8.53 -11.76 2.18
N SER A 549 -7.62 -12.17 3.08
CA SER A 549 -7.04 -11.31 4.11
C SER A 549 -5.99 -10.34 3.54
N GLU A 550 -5.66 -10.45 2.24
CA GLU A 550 -4.66 -9.62 1.56
C GLU A 550 -5.25 -8.52 0.65
N GLY A 551 -4.98 -7.27 1.04
CA GLY A 551 -4.89 -6.11 0.15
C GLY A 551 -6.19 -5.60 -0.51
N ARG A 552 -7.39 -6.11 -0.20
CA ARG A 552 -8.66 -5.57 -0.76
C ARG A 552 -9.37 -4.64 0.22
N ASN A 553 -10.18 -3.72 -0.34
CA ASN A 553 -11.07 -2.84 0.41
C ASN A 553 -12.45 -3.50 0.58
N LEU A 554 -12.76 -3.91 1.81
CA LEU A 554 -14.08 -4.47 2.17
C LEU A 554 -14.83 -3.56 3.15
N GLN A 555 -14.48 -2.27 3.23
CA GLN A 555 -15.06 -1.32 4.20
C GLN A 555 -16.55 -1.05 3.99
N PHE A 556 -17.12 -1.44 2.84
CA PHE A 556 -18.56 -1.44 2.62
C PHE A 556 -19.29 -2.55 3.40
N ALA A 557 -18.55 -3.48 4.03
CA ALA A 557 -19.03 -4.41 5.03
C ALA A 557 -18.46 -4.03 6.41
N HIS A 558 -19.20 -4.38 7.46
CA HIS A 558 -18.84 -4.06 8.84
C HIS A 558 -19.02 -5.26 9.79
N ALA A 559 -19.18 -6.47 9.26
CA ALA A 559 -19.08 -7.71 10.04
C ALA A 559 -18.08 -8.70 9.43
N VAL A 560 -17.26 -9.28 10.30
CA VAL A 560 -16.35 -10.38 9.99
C VAL A 560 -16.67 -11.58 10.88
N CYS A 561 -16.72 -12.77 10.30
CA CYS A 561 -16.88 -14.03 11.00
C CYS A 561 -15.65 -14.91 10.77
N ASN A 562 -14.87 -15.16 11.82
CA ASN A 562 -13.81 -16.15 11.82
C ASN A 562 -14.43 -17.53 12.10
N PHE A 563 -14.66 -18.31 11.04
CA PHE A 563 -15.22 -19.67 11.16
C PHE A 563 -14.22 -20.63 11.82
N ASP A 564 -12.95 -20.49 11.42
CA ASP A 564 -11.81 -21.08 12.13
C ASP A 564 -10.82 -20.01 12.51
N LEU A 565 -10.13 -20.27 13.63
CA LEU A 565 -9.20 -19.33 14.23
C LEU A 565 -7.78 -19.79 13.94
N PRO A 566 -7.00 -19.01 13.17
CA PRO A 566 -5.59 -19.29 13.00
C PRO A 566 -4.87 -19.16 14.34
N TRP A 567 -3.87 -20.00 14.57
CA TRP A 567 -3.10 -19.95 15.81
C TRP A 567 -2.18 -18.72 15.87
N ASN A 568 -1.90 -18.08 14.73
CA ASN A 568 -1.21 -16.79 14.66
C ASN A 568 -2.21 -15.62 14.76
N PRO A 569 -2.16 -14.79 15.81
CA PRO A 569 -3.08 -13.66 16.01
C PRO A 569 -2.99 -12.60 14.90
N MET A 570 -1.83 -12.48 14.25
CA MET A 570 -1.63 -11.54 13.14
C MET A 570 -2.59 -11.83 11.98
N LYS A 571 -2.86 -13.11 11.70
CA LYS A 571 -3.82 -13.49 10.65
C LYS A 571 -5.23 -13.03 11.01
N ILE A 572 -5.61 -13.08 12.29
CA ILE A 572 -6.92 -12.59 12.76
C ILE A 572 -7.00 -11.07 12.60
N GLU A 573 -5.96 -10.35 13.02
CA GLU A 573 -5.90 -8.89 12.88
C GLU A 573 -5.94 -8.46 11.41
N GLN A 574 -5.26 -9.17 10.51
CA GLN A 574 -5.30 -8.91 9.07
C GLN A 574 -6.70 -9.11 8.46
N ARG A 575 -7.46 -10.11 8.93
CA ARG A 575 -8.86 -10.34 8.54
C ARG A 575 -9.75 -9.18 9.01
N ILE A 576 -9.65 -8.80 10.30
CA ILE A 576 -10.42 -7.68 10.87
C ILE A 576 -10.05 -6.36 10.17
N GLY A 577 -8.76 -6.15 9.90
CA GLY A 577 -8.22 -4.98 9.20
C GLY A 577 -8.69 -4.83 7.75
N ARG A 578 -9.38 -5.83 7.16
CA ARG A 578 -10.07 -5.65 5.86
C ARG A 578 -11.28 -4.73 5.97
N LEU A 579 -11.91 -4.67 7.15
CA LEU A 579 -13.12 -3.89 7.44
C LEU A 579 -12.80 -2.72 8.39
N SER A 580 -12.02 -2.96 9.44
CA SER A 580 -11.76 -2.02 10.54
C SER A 580 -10.52 -1.16 10.31
N ARG A 581 -10.58 -0.20 9.39
CA ARG A 581 -9.47 0.72 9.05
C ARG A 581 -9.98 2.13 8.72
N ILE A 582 -9.06 3.08 8.48
CA ILE A 582 -9.41 4.47 8.11
C ILE A 582 -10.38 4.49 6.93
N GLY A 583 -11.49 5.20 7.08
CA GLY A 583 -12.59 5.28 6.10
C GLY A 583 -13.77 4.36 6.42
N GLN A 584 -13.67 3.50 7.44
CA GLN A 584 -14.83 2.77 7.96
C GLN A 584 -15.72 3.72 8.75
N THR A 585 -17.02 3.70 8.47
CA THR A 585 -18.01 4.59 9.08
C THR A 585 -18.94 3.89 10.07
N HIS A 586 -18.91 2.55 10.11
CA HIS A 586 -19.71 1.73 11.02
C HIS A 586 -18.83 0.98 12.01
N ASP A 587 -19.33 0.79 13.22
CA ASP A 587 -18.74 -0.11 14.20
C ASP A 587 -18.62 -1.52 13.59
N VAL A 588 -17.48 -2.17 13.82
CA VAL A 588 -17.14 -3.46 13.22
C VAL A 588 -17.48 -4.60 14.17
N HIS A 589 -18.31 -5.53 13.73
CA HIS A 589 -18.66 -6.73 14.47
C HIS A 589 -17.71 -7.88 14.12
N VAL A 590 -17.07 -8.47 15.13
CA VAL A 590 -16.14 -9.60 14.98
C VAL A 590 -16.74 -10.83 15.64
N PHE A 591 -17.21 -11.78 14.85
CA PHE A 591 -17.73 -13.06 15.33
C PHE A 591 -16.64 -14.13 15.28
N ASN A 592 -16.37 -14.80 16.39
CA ASN A 592 -15.38 -15.87 16.47
C ASN A 592 -16.07 -17.19 16.82
N LEU A 593 -16.08 -18.15 15.90
CA LEU A 593 -16.66 -19.47 16.13
C LEU A 593 -15.57 -20.40 16.63
N VAL A 594 -15.80 -20.99 17.81
CA VAL A 594 -14.79 -21.82 18.46
C VAL A 594 -15.40 -23.04 19.11
N ALA A 595 -14.83 -24.21 18.85
CA ALA A 595 -15.27 -25.45 19.47
C ALA A 595 -14.66 -25.58 20.87
N VAL A 596 -15.47 -25.87 21.89
CA VAL A 596 -14.99 -26.01 23.28
C VAL A 596 -14.04 -27.20 23.39
N GLY A 597 -12.97 -27.06 24.19
CA GLY A 597 -12.00 -28.13 24.43
C GLY A 597 -10.99 -28.36 23.32
N THR A 598 -10.88 -27.43 22.37
CA THR A 598 -9.91 -27.49 21.26
C THR A 598 -8.73 -26.54 21.48
N VAL A 599 -7.68 -26.69 20.65
CA VAL A 599 -6.49 -25.82 20.73
C VAL A 599 -6.83 -24.36 20.44
N GLU A 600 -7.66 -24.13 19.43
CA GLU A 600 -8.17 -22.81 19.05
C GLU A 600 -8.98 -22.13 20.18
N ALA A 601 -9.67 -22.88 21.04
CA ALA A 601 -10.37 -22.33 22.21
C ALA A 601 -9.41 -21.75 23.23
N ALA A 602 -8.30 -22.45 23.50
CA ALA A 602 -7.26 -21.96 24.40
C ALA A 602 -6.58 -20.71 23.81
N VAL A 603 -6.25 -20.72 22.52
CA VAL A 603 -5.69 -19.56 21.82
C VAL A 603 -6.67 -18.38 21.85
N LEU A 604 -7.95 -18.59 21.56
CA LEU A 604 -8.92 -17.49 21.61
C LEU A 604 -9.06 -16.91 23.01
N HIS A 605 -9.10 -17.77 24.04
CA HIS A 605 -9.18 -17.32 25.43
C HIS A 605 -8.00 -16.42 25.79
N LEU A 606 -6.79 -16.80 25.38
CA LEU A 606 -5.58 -16.01 25.51
C LEU A 606 -5.70 -14.62 24.84
N LEU A 607 -6.21 -14.59 23.60
CA LEU A 607 -6.35 -13.34 22.82
C LEU A 607 -7.46 -12.44 23.36
N GLU A 608 -8.55 -13.01 23.86
CA GLU A 608 -9.70 -12.27 24.39
C GLU A 608 -9.44 -11.80 25.82
N ALA A 609 -9.07 -12.69 26.73
CA ALA A 609 -9.02 -12.40 28.17
C ALA A 609 -7.73 -11.71 28.63
N LYS A 610 -6.60 -11.94 27.95
CA LYS A 610 -5.29 -11.39 28.37
C LYS A 610 -4.85 -10.24 27.48
N LEU A 611 -5.05 -10.36 26.17
CA LEU A 611 -4.67 -9.31 25.23
C LEU A 611 -5.77 -8.28 24.97
N ASN A 612 -7.05 -8.61 25.18
CA ASN A 612 -8.20 -7.87 24.61
C ASN A 612 -7.95 -7.54 23.13
N MET A 613 -7.43 -8.50 22.36
CA MET A 613 -6.90 -8.26 21.02
C MET A 613 -7.92 -7.57 20.11
N PHE A 614 -9.19 -7.92 20.25
CA PHE A 614 -10.25 -7.39 19.40
C PHE A 614 -10.59 -5.92 19.67
N GLU A 615 -10.16 -5.34 20.79
CA GLU A 615 -10.31 -3.91 21.09
C GLU A 615 -9.10 -3.08 20.62
N LEU A 616 -7.98 -3.75 20.32
CA LEU A 616 -6.76 -3.11 19.84
C LEU A 616 -6.97 -2.54 18.44
N VAL A 617 -6.22 -1.50 18.11
CA VAL A 617 -6.22 -0.92 16.76
C VAL A 617 -5.19 -1.62 15.87
N ILE A 618 -5.39 -1.56 14.55
CA ILE A 618 -4.49 -2.13 13.55
C ILE A 618 -3.04 -1.80 13.88
N GLY A 619 -2.21 -2.85 13.98
CA GLY A 619 -0.77 -2.80 14.21
C GLY A 619 -0.35 -2.81 15.69
N GLU A 620 -1.23 -2.49 16.64
CA GLU A 620 -0.89 -2.53 18.07
C GLU A 620 -0.59 -3.98 18.51
N VAL A 621 -1.28 -4.96 17.92
CA VAL A 621 -1.04 -6.38 18.18
C VAL A 621 0.38 -6.78 17.77
N ASP A 622 0.89 -6.30 16.64
CA ASP A 622 2.25 -6.62 16.16
C ASP A 622 3.31 -6.07 17.11
N MET A 623 3.12 -4.84 17.60
CA MET A 623 3.99 -4.23 18.61
C MET A 623 4.04 -5.02 19.92
N ILE A 624 2.91 -5.60 20.34
CA ILE A 624 2.84 -6.42 21.55
C ILE A 624 3.51 -7.77 21.34
N LEU A 625 3.27 -8.41 20.20
CA LEU A 625 3.86 -9.73 19.88
C LEU A 625 5.36 -9.66 19.62
N GLY A 626 5.85 -8.59 18.98
CA GLY A 626 7.28 -8.40 18.69
C GLY A 626 8.15 -8.36 19.94
N ASN A 627 7.58 -7.99 21.10
CA ASN A 627 8.30 -7.95 22.38
C ASN A 627 8.48 -9.32 23.06
N LEU A 628 7.80 -10.38 22.59
CA LEU A 628 7.75 -11.66 23.32
C LEU A 628 8.85 -12.64 22.96
N GLU A 629 9.22 -12.74 21.69
CA GLU A 629 10.20 -13.71 21.17
C GLU A 629 10.65 -13.29 19.76
N GLU A 630 11.79 -12.58 19.64
CA GLU A 630 12.31 -12.03 18.37
C GLU A 630 12.63 -13.10 17.30
N GLU A 631 12.62 -14.39 17.62
CA GLU A 631 13.12 -15.45 16.71
C GLU A 631 12.10 -16.53 16.33
N ARG A 632 10.86 -16.50 16.87
CA ARG A 632 9.86 -17.56 16.63
C ARG A 632 8.50 -16.99 16.26
N GLU A 633 7.81 -17.65 15.33
CA GLU A 633 6.41 -17.34 15.06
C GLU A 633 5.53 -17.78 16.23
N PHE A 634 4.54 -16.96 16.57
CA PHE A 634 3.60 -17.26 17.64
C PHE A 634 2.89 -18.61 17.47
N GLN A 635 2.54 -18.97 16.22
CA GLN A 635 1.94 -20.26 15.90
C GLN A 635 2.86 -21.43 16.29
N ASP A 636 4.17 -21.29 16.10
CA ASP A 636 5.13 -22.35 16.46
C ASP A 636 5.26 -22.50 17.97
N VAL A 637 5.20 -21.40 18.72
CA VAL A 637 5.18 -21.41 20.19
C VAL A 637 3.95 -22.17 20.70
N VAL A 638 2.75 -21.82 20.21
CA VAL A 638 1.51 -22.52 20.58
C VAL A 638 1.59 -24.01 20.23
N ALA A 639 2.09 -24.33 19.03
CA ALA A 639 2.21 -25.71 18.58
C ALA A 639 3.16 -26.54 19.46
N ASP A 640 4.27 -25.96 19.93
CA ASP A 640 5.19 -26.63 20.86
C ASP A 640 4.56 -26.83 22.24
N LEU A 641 3.97 -25.78 22.81
CA LEU A 641 3.30 -25.89 24.11
C LEU A 641 2.24 -26.99 24.07
N TRP A 642 1.45 -27.06 23.00
CA TRP A 642 0.43 -28.08 22.81
C TRP A 642 1.02 -29.50 22.67
N ALA A 643 2.07 -29.66 21.86
CA ALA A 643 2.73 -30.93 21.63
C ALA A 643 3.38 -31.50 22.89
N GLU A 644 4.02 -30.63 23.69
CA GLU A 644 4.73 -30.98 24.92
C GLU A 644 3.82 -31.21 26.12
N SER A 645 2.61 -30.63 26.11
CA SER A 645 1.68 -30.77 27.24
C SER A 645 1.33 -32.24 27.49
N ALA A 646 1.05 -32.63 28.74
CA ALA A 646 0.64 -34.01 29.05
C ALA A 646 -0.79 -34.28 28.57
N ASP A 647 -1.71 -33.38 28.91
CA ASP A 647 -3.15 -33.43 28.70
C ASP A 647 -3.69 -32.03 28.38
N THR A 648 -5.01 -31.85 28.39
CA THR A 648 -5.67 -30.56 28.10
C THR A 648 -5.50 -29.55 29.22
N ASP A 649 -5.45 -29.99 30.48
CA ASP A 649 -5.31 -29.09 31.63
C ASP A 649 -3.89 -28.54 31.73
N ASP A 650 -2.89 -29.37 31.45
CA ASP A 650 -1.50 -28.96 31.35
C ASP A 650 -1.29 -27.94 30.22
N PHE A 651 -1.96 -28.17 29.09
CA PHE A 651 -1.94 -27.21 27.98
C PHE A 651 -2.59 -25.88 28.35
N ALA A 652 -3.75 -25.91 29.04
CA ALA A 652 -4.42 -24.70 29.50
C ALA A 652 -3.50 -23.88 30.43
N ARG A 653 -2.83 -24.51 31.39
CA ARG A 653 -1.86 -23.83 32.28
C ARG A 653 -0.70 -23.18 31.51
N ARG A 654 -0.10 -23.91 30.56
CA ARG A 654 1.00 -23.37 29.73
C ARG A 654 0.56 -22.20 28.84
N ILE A 655 -0.68 -22.23 28.35
CA ILE A 655 -1.28 -21.12 27.61
C ILE A 655 -1.55 -19.92 28.52
N ASP A 656 -1.99 -20.14 29.76
CA ASP A 656 -2.16 -19.06 30.74
C ASP A 656 -0.83 -18.39 31.09
N ASP A 657 0.26 -19.15 31.24
CA ASP A 657 1.60 -18.61 31.46
C ASP A 657 2.07 -17.74 30.27
N LEU A 658 1.82 -18.20 29.04
CA LEU A 658 2.04 -17.39 27.84
C LEU A 658 1.19 -16.09 27.87
N GLY A 659 -0.02 -16.17 28.44
CA GLY A 659 -0.92 -15.04 28.63
C GLY A 659 -0.42 -13.99 29.61
N GLU A 660 0.20 -14.39 30.70
CA GLU A 660 0.82 -13.44 31.63
C GLU A 660 2.00 -12.72 30.97
N ARG A 661 2.81 -13.43 30.18
CA ARG A 661 3.89 -12.80 29.39
C ARG A 661 3.33 -11.78 28.38
N LEU A 662 2.25 -12.14 27.68
CA LEU A 662 1.54 -11.27 26.74
C LEU A 662 0.95 -10.02 27.42
N LEU A 663 0.35 -10.18 28.59
CA LEU A 663 -0.20 -9.08 29.37
C LEU A 663 0.90 -8.12 29.83
N ALA A 664 2.06 -8.65 30.26
CA ALA A 664 3.22 -7.83 30.59
C ALA A 664 3.74 -7.05 29.37
N ALA A 665 3.85 -7.70 28.20
CA ALA A 665 4.23 -7.05 26.95
C ALA A 665 3.24 -5.95 26.53
N LYS A 666 1.93 -6.20 26.69
CA LYS A 666 0.86 -5.22 26.46
C LYS A 666 0.98 -4.00 27.36
N ARG A 667 1.17 -4.20 28.68
CA ARG A 667 1.36 -3.10 29.64
C ARG A 667 2.57 -2.26 29.29
N ALA A 668 3.70 -2.92 29.02
CA ALA A 668 4.93 -2.25 28.61
C ALA A 668 4.73 -1.39 27.34
N TYR A 669 3.99 -1.90 26.35
CA TYR A 669 3.65 -1.15 25.13
C TYR A 669 2.84 0.12 25.43
N PHE A 670 1.78 0.03 26.25
CA PHE A 670 0.95 1.20 26.57
C PHE A 670 1.67 2.22 27.45
N GLU A 671 2.50 1.78 28.39
CA GLU A 671 3.38 2.65 29.18
C GLU A 671 4.38 3.38 28.28
N GLN A 672 5.00 2.67 27.34
CA GLN A 672 5.91 3.24 26.35
C GLN A 672 5.20 4.28 25.48
N ARG A 673 3.99 4.00 25.00
CA ARG A 673 3.21 4.96 24.21
C ARG A 673 2.87 6.22 25.00
N ALA A 674 2.48 6.07 26.26
CA ALA A 674 2.18 7.22 27.13
C ALA A 674 3.43 8.08 27.37
N LEU A 675 4.59 7.45 27.54
CA LEU A 675 5.87 8.12 27.65
C LEU A 675 6.24 8.88 26.37
N ASP A 676 6.14 8.25 25.20
CA ASP A 676 6.36 8.91 23.91
C ASP A 676 5.43 10.12 23.72
N ASP A 677 4.18 10.02 24.19
CA ASP A 677 3.22 11.12 24.13
C ASP A 677 3.61 12.29 25.05
N GLN A 678 4.22 12.03 26.19
CA GLN A 678 4.80 13.05 27.07
C GLN A 678 6.05 13.69 26.47
N LEU A 679 6.94 12.88 25.87
CA LEU A 679 8.20 13.34 25.31
C LEU A 679 8.01 14.17 24.04
N PHE A 680 7.18 13.70 23.11
CA PHE A 680 7.12 14.26 21.75
C PHE A 680 5.88 15.11 21.50
N GLY A 681 4.76 14.81 22.15
CA GLY A 681 3.53 15.58 21.97
C GLY A 681 3.11 15.71 20.50
N ASN A 682 2.57 16.88 20.13
CA ASN A 682 2.21 17.25 18.74
C ASN A 682 3.35 18.01 18.04
N ARG A 683 4.55 18.06 18.64
CA ARG A 683 5.62 18.99 18.23
C ARG A 683 6.25 18.67 16.88
N PHE A 684 6.02 17.45 16.39
CA PHE A 684 6.56 16.96 15.11
C PHE A 684 5.46 16.68 14.08
N ALA A 685 4.24 17.20 14.30
CA ALA A 685 3.25 17.25 13.24
C ALA A 685 3.79 18.16 12.13
N PRO A 686 3.65 17.80 10.83
CA PRO A 686 4.01 18.68 9.74
C PRO A 686 3.28 20.03 9.87
N ASP A 687 3.95 21.13 9.51
CA ASP A 687 3.36 22.48 9.52
C ASP A 687 2.04 22.50 8.70
N GLN A 688 1.04 23.24 9.20
CA GLN A 688 -0.29 23.33 8.59
C GLN A 688 -0.27 23.94 7.20
#